data_AF-A0A7D9J0I8-F1
#
_entry.id   AF-A0A7D9J0I8-F1
#
_cell.length_a   1.000
_cell.length_b   1.000
_cell.length_c   1.000
_cell.angle_alpha   90.00
_cell.angle_beta   90.00
_cell.angle_gamma   90.00
#
_symmetry.space_group_name_H-M   'P 1'
#
loop_
_entity.id
_entity.type
_entity.pdbx_description
1 polymer ?
#
loop_
_entity_poly.entity_id
_entity_poly.type
_entity_poly.pdbx_seq_one_letter_code
_entity_poly.pdbx_strand_id
1 'polypeptide(L)'
;IHSLANACLEGNVNAVRKLLEQGWSVHDSTDEGESLLSLACSAGYCELAQVLLAMNAKVDDRGSKGDCTPLMEASSGGFLDIVHLLLDHGADVNAQSQAGNTALIYACCGGYEDVVKVLLDHDAEIESHNENGHTPLMEAASGGHVNVAKLLLERGACINSHSNEFKESALTLACYKGHVDMVKFLLDAGADQEHKTDEMHTALMEASMDGHVEVARLLLDHGAEVNMPADSFESPLTLAACGGHVDLASLLIERDAFLEEVNDEGYTPLMEAAREGHIDMVALLLDKGADLHAQTDETQETALSLTCCGGFQDVAAYLLDRGANIEQGSSTPLMEAAQEGHVDLVKFVLEKAGADVNATTGTGDTPLSFACENGHTDVADILLEVGAELEHESEGGRTPLMKAARAGHLCTVQFLISRGADVNRATTTNDHTVLSLACAGGYLAVVELLLAHGAKPDHILKDNSTMLLEACKGGHTSVARLLMETPLHGNHPEYHFTSIQTPSSPSSPPRVPPVHSLDQLDPNLPLPGLNCTHHDLLPSSSIMVPPGLLPSTGVPMTDDKLGFLTTSLYKNAFLNELEREMPSLTPEEQQRIEAELERVKHEALEITTPPSPFRLDPTSADVDSIGDGEESGASDDEASLHSGYADNSDDGSPCEYVGPSSMPLTPTPSPASPTFVPAIDIEQQTDSNHDTALSMAAAGGHDDLVKLLLQRGSELEHRDKKGCTPLILSATGGHASTVQMLLDQGADIEAQSDRTKDTALSLACSGGRQEAVEVLIAGSANFEHRNVSDYTPLSLAASGGYIGIVKILLAHGAEINSRTGSKLGISPLMLASMNGHTATVKLLLDMGADINAQIETNRNTALTLACFQGRHEVVSLLVERRANIEHRAKTGLTPLMEAASGGYIEVGRVLLEKGADVNAPPVPSSRDTALTIAADKGHQKFCDLLLSRGAIVEVRNKKGSTPLWLAANGGHLEVCQLLARYSADVNSQDNRKVSVLMAAFRKGHVKTVKWIVRHVTQFPSESDSARFISTLLNDKVQNSIFYILNVCFPSTTTRF
;
A
#
# COMPACT_ATOMS: atom_id res chain seq x y z
N ILE A 1 -28.14 16.65 -52.75
CA ILE A 1 -29.10 16.64 -51.61
C ILE A 1 -28.27 17.18 -50.45
N HIS A 2 -28.41 18.46 -50.11
CA HIS A 2 -27.72 19.03 -48.95
C HIS A 2 -28.55 18.62 -47.72
N SER A 3 -27.94 17.91 -46.78
CA SER A 3 -28.55 17.67 -45.46
C SER A 3 -28.73 19.01 -44.74
N LEU A 4 -29.69 19.07 -43.81
CA LEU A 4 -29.89 20.25 -42.96
C LEU A 4 -28.61 20.57 -42.16
N ALA A 5 -27.93 19.55 -41.66
CA ALA A 5 -26.64 19.68 -40.97
C ALA A 5 -25.55 20.34 -41.84
N ASN A 6 -25.39 19.92 -43.10
CA ASN A 6 -24.40 20.53 -44.00
C ASN A 6 -24.73 22.00 -44.31
N ALA A 7 -26.03 22.33 -44.44
CA ALA A 7 -26.44 23.72 -44.63
C ALA A 7 -26.16 24.59 -43.39
N CYS A 8 -26.25 24.03 -42.18
CA CYS A 8 -25.84 24.70 -40.94
C CYS A 8 -24.32 24.84 -40.82
N LEU A 9 -23.55 23.81 -41.16
CA LEU A 9 -22.06 23.85 -41.22
C LEU A 9 -21.56 24.98 -42.15
N GLU A 10 -22.22 25.14 -43.30
CA GLU A 10 -21.90 26.19 -44.27
C GLU A 10 -22.43 27.59 -43.86
N GLY A 11 -23.13 27.74 -42.74
CA GLY A 11 -23.75 29.00 -42.32
C GLY A 11 -24.86 29.51 -43.26
N ASN A 12 -25.43 28.64 -44.10
CA ASN A 12 -26.34 29.05 -45.18
C ASN A 12 -27.79 29.17 -44.70
N VAL A 13 -28.09 30.32 -44.09
CA VAL A 13 -29.41 30.65 -43.51
C VAL A 13 -30.58 30.42 -44.48
N ASN A 14 -30.41 30.76 -45.77
CA ASN A 14 -31.46 30.60 -46.78
C ASN A 14 -31.75 29.13 -47.11
N ALA A 15 -30.70 28.31 -47.19
CA ALA A 15 -30.84 26.88 -47.39
C ALA A 15 -31.49 26.21 -46.16
N VAL A 16 -31.04 26.57 -44.96
CA VAL A 16 -31.59 26.05 -43.69
C VAL A 16 -33.08 26.38 -43.56
N ARG A 17 -33.48 27.63 -43.78
CA ARG A 17 -34.90 28.04 -43.75
C ARG A 17 -35.75 27.20 -44.70
N LYS A 18 -35.29 27.04 -45.94
CA LYS A 18 -36.01 26.29 -46.98
C LYS A 18 -36.13 24.80 -46.63
N LEU A 19 -35.12 24.21 -45.99
CA LEU A 19 -35.13 22.81 -45.58
C LEU A 19 -36.05 22.59 -44.36
N LEU A 20 -36.04 23.49 -43.37
CA LEU A 20 -36.98 23.44 -42.24
C LEU A 20 -38.45 23.60 -42.71
N GLU A 21 -38.73 24.50 -43.64
CA GLU A 21 -40.06 24.64 -44.27
C GLU A 21 -40.51 23.38 -45.04
N GLN A 22 -39.56 22.55 -45.49
CA GLN A 22 -39.83 21.26 -46.15
C GLN A 22 -40.09 20.11 -45.16
N GLY A 23 -40.16 20.40 -43.86
CA GLY A 23 -40.49 19.43 -42.81
C GLY A 23 -39.29 18.68 -42.23
N TRP A 24 -38.06 19.17 -42.46
CA TRP A 24 -36.87 18.66 -41.75
C TRP A 24 -36.93 19.08 -40.28
N SER A 25 -36.40 18.23 -39.40
CA SER A 25 -36.48 18.45 -37.96
C SER A 25 -35.36 19.40 -37.52
N VAL A 26 -35.71 20.42 -36.74
CA VAL A 26 -34.75 21.36 -36.14
C VAL A 26 -33.92 20.70 -35.01
N HIS A 27 -34.35 19.53 -34.53
CA HIS A 27 -33.67 18.72 -33.50
C HIS A 27 -32.79 17.62 -34.09
N ASP A 28 -32.53 17.66 -35.40
CA ASP A 28 -31.52 16.80 -36.00
C ASP A 28 -30.13 17.18 -35.44
N SER A 29 -29.19 16.24 -35.46
CA SER A 29 -27.81 16.45 -35.03
C SER A 29 -26.84 16.33 -36.20
N THR A 30 -25.63 16.85 -36.04
CA THR A 30 -24.51 16.55 -36.94
C THR A 30 -24.12 15.07 -36.86
N ASP A 31 -23.28 14.61 -37.80
CA ASP A 31 -22.72 13.25 -37.76
C ASP A 31 -21.85 13.02 -36.52
N GLU A 32 -21.32 14.10 -35.92
CA GLU A 32 -20.57 14.12 -34.66
C GLU A 32 -21.47 14.25 -33.42
N GLY A 33 -22.79 14.32 -33.62
CA GLY A 33 -23.78 14.31 -32.54
C GLY A 33 -24.04 15.67 -31.88
N GLU A 34 -23.61 16.78 -32.48
CA GLU A 34 -23.89 18.13 -31.99
C GLU A 34 -25.28 18.60 -32.42
N SER A 35 -25.96 19.39 -31.60
CA SER A 35 -27.20 20.04 -32.03
C SER A 35 -26.90 21.11 -33.09
N LEU A 36 -27.82 21.31 -34.04
CA LEU A 36 -27.65 22.35 -35.07
C LEU A 36 -27.53 23.75 -34.46
N LEU A 37 -28.14 23.97 -33.29
CA LEU A 37 -28.05 25.24 -32.57
C LEU A 37 -26.66 25.40 -31.92
N SER A 38 -26.13 24.37 -31.25
CA SER A 38 -24.78 24.39 -30.70
C SER A 38 -23.74 24.67 -31.78
N LEU A 39 -23.86 24.01 -32.94
CA LEU A 39 -22.99 24.25 -34.09
C LEU A 39 -23.03 25.71 -34.58
N ALA A 40 -24.24 26.29 -34.70
CA ALA A 40 -24.37 27.69 -35.10
C ALA A 40 -23.76 28.64 -34.04
N CYS A 41 -23.82 28.27 -32.77
CA CYS A 41 -23.28 29.05 -31.66
C CYS A 41 -21.75 28.95 -31.57
N SER A 42 -21.17 27.75 -31.69
CA SER A 42 -19.71 27.55 -31.69
C SER A 42 -19.04 28.17 -32.92
N ALA A 43 -19.74 28.25 -34.05
CA ALA A 43 -19.26 28.90 -35.27
C ALA A 43 -19.52 30.42 -35.33
N GLY A 44 -20.21 31.01 -34.35
CA GLY A 44 -20.51 32.45 -34.33
C GLY A 44 -21.57 32.89 -35.35
N TYR A 45 -22.41 31.99 -35.87
CA TYR A 45 -23.43 32.29 -36.87
C TYR A 45 -24.74 32.82 -36.24
N CYS A 46 -24.74 34.08 -35.82
CA CYS A 46 -25.87 34.71 -35.12
C CYS A 46 -27.21 34.67 -35.88
N GLU A 47 -27.21 35.02 -37.18
CA GLU A 47 -28.44 34.95 -38.00
C GLU A 47 -28.99 33.52 -38.13
N LEU A 48 -28.09 32.53 -38.17
CA LEU A 48 -28.48 31.13 -38.24
C LEU A 48 -29.07 30.67 -36.90
N ALA A 49 -28.42 31.00 -35.77
CA ALA A 49 -28.93 30.72 -34.43
C ALA A 49 -30.34 31.34 -34.23
N GLN A 50 -30.55 32.58 -34.69
CA GLN A 50 -31.85 33.25 -34.62
C GLN A 50 -32.92 32.50 -35.42
N VAL A 51 -32.59 32.02 -36.62
CA VAL A 51 -33.53 31.24 -37.44
C VAL A 51 -33.85 29.89 -36.80
N LEU A 52 -32.86 29.21 -36.22
CA LEU A 52 -33.07 27.92 -35.55
C LEU A 52 -33.98 28.08 -34.31
N LEU A 53 -33.73 29.09 -33.46
CA LEU A 53 -34.59 29.40 -32.31
C LEU A 53 -36.01 29.79 -32.72
N ALA A 54 -36.16 30.62 -33.77
CA ALA A 54 -37.46 30.99 -34.31
C ALA A 54 -38.25 29.80 -34.89
N MET A 55 -37.55 28.73 -35.27
CA MET A 55 -38.11 27.46 -35.74
C MET A 55 -38.25 26.43 -34.62
N ASN A 56 -38.31 26.87 -33.36
CA ASN A 56 -38.51 26.05 -32.16
C ASN A 56 -37.35 25.09 -31.84
N ALA A 57 -36.11 25.43 -32.19
CA ALA A 57 -34.94 24.75 -31.59
C ALA A 57 -35.00 24.86 -30.06
N LYS A 58 -34.59 23.81 -29.36
CA LYS A 58 -34.46 23.84 -27.89
C LYS A 58 -33.23 24.68 -27.55
N VAL A 59 -33.40 25.67 -26.67
CA VAL A 59 -32.32 26.63 -26.34
C VAL A 59 -31.14 25.97 -25.63
N ASP A 60 -31.39 24.95 -24.80
CA ASP A 60 -30.36 24.17 -24.08
C ASP A 60 -30.09 22.79 -24.74
N ASP A 61 -30.27 22.68 -26.07
CA ASP A 61 -30.07 21.41 -26.77
C ASP A 61 -28.58 21.02 -26.83
N ARG A 62 -28.21 20.01 -26.05
CA ARG A 62 -26.83 19.49 -25.97
C ARG A 62 -26.48 18.50 -27.10
N GLY A 63 -27.43 18.21 -28.00
CA GLY A 63 -27.26 17.15 -29.00
C GLY A 63 -27.14 15.76 -28.37
N SER A 64 -26.70 14.78 -29.16
CA SER A 64 -26.48 13.40 -28.69
C SER A 64 -25.13 13.20 -28.00
N LYS A 65 -24.15 14.09 -28.21
CA LYS A 65 -22.89 14.11 -27.45
C LYS A 65 -23.10 14.55 -25.99
N GLY A 66 -24.08 15.44 -25.77
CA GLY A 66 -24.67 15.68 -24.45
C GLY A 66 -23.85 16.52 -23.46
N ASP A 67 -22.73 17.11 -23.88
CA ASP A 67 -21.79 17.78 -22.99
C ASP A 67 -22.13 19.28 -22.80
N CYS A 68 -21.84 20.12 -23.80
CA CYS A 68 -22.04 21.57 -23.73
C CYS A 68 -23.43 22.04 -24.20
N THR A 69 -23.94 23.13 -23.61
CA THR A 69 -25.11 23.86 -24.11
C THR A 69 -24.71 24.86 -25.19
N PRO A 70 -25.64 25.29 -26.08
CA PRO A 70 -25.35 26.35 -27.04
C PRO A 70 -24.84 27.66 -26.40
N LEU A 71 -25.26 27.94 -25.15
CA LEU A 71 -24.78 29.10 -24.39
C LEU A 71 -23.32 28.94 -23.96
N MET A 72 -22.89 27.73 -23.55
CA MET A 72 -21.48 27.44 -23.25
C MET A 72 -20.61 27.59 -24.50
N GLU A 73 -21.06 27.05 -25.65
CA GLU A 73 -20.34 27.16 -26.92
C GLU A 73 -20.18 28.63 -27.35
N ALA A 74 -21.27 29.41 -27.30
CA ALA A 74 -21.23 30.84 -27.60
C ALA A 74 -20.31 31.61 -26.64
N SER A 75 -20.27 31.22 -25.37
CA SER A 75 -19.46 31.86 -24.33
C SER A 75 -17.97 31.51 -24.47
N SER A 76 -17.65 30.27 -24.84
CA SER A 76 -16.29 29.81 -25.16
C SER A 76 -15.72 30.49 -26.42
N GLY A 77 -16.59 30.83 -27.39
CA GLY A 77 -16.21 31.60 -28.58
C GLY A 77 -16.25 33.12 -28.42
N GLY A 78 -16.69 33.65 -27.26
CA GLY A 78 -16.81 35.09 -27.03
C GLY A 78 -17.90 35.80 -27.86
N PHE A 79 -18.90 35.06 -28.37
CA PHE A 79 -19.91 35.60 -29.29
C PHE A 79 -21.06 36.31 -28.55
N LEU A 80 -20.82 37.55 -28.13
CA LEU A 80 -21.74 38.37 -27.33
C LEU A 80 -23.18 38.44 -27.85
N ASP A 81 -23.37 38.67 -29.16
CA ASP A 81 -24.70 38.78 -29.77
C ASP A 81 -25.50 37.48 -29.66
N ILE A 82 -24.81 36.33 -29.74
CA ILE A 82 -25.42 35.00 -29.62
C ILE A 82 -25.73 34.70 -28.16
N VAL A 83 -24.85 35.07 -27.23
CA VAL A 83 -25.09 34.96 -25.78
C VAL A 83 -26.36 35.72 -25.39
N HIS A 84 -26.51 36.98 -25.83
CA HIS A 84 -27.74 37.75 -25.62
C HIS A 84 -28.97 37.06 -26.22
N LEU A 85 -28.87 36.62 -27.47
CA LEU A 85 -29.96 35.94 -28.16
C LEU A 85 -30.42 34.69 -27.39
N LEU A 86 -29.50 33.87 -26.89
CA LEU A 86 -29.80 32.64 -26.16
C LEU A 86 -30.45 32.94 -24.80
N LEU A 87 -29.91 33.90 -24.04
CA LEU A 87 -30.47 34.31 -22.75
C LEU A 87 -31.89 34.90 -22.89
N ASP A 88 -32.13 35.72 -23.93
CA ASP A 88 -33.46 36.26 -24.24
C ASP A 88 -34.48 35.15 -24.57
N HIS A 89 -34.01 33.99 -25.05
CA HIS A 89 -34.82 32.80 -25.33
C HIS A 89 -34.87 31.83 -24.14
N GLY A 90 -34.37 32.23 -22.97
CA GLY A 90 -34.48 31.48 -21.72
C GLY A 90 -33.46 30.36 -21.55
N ALA A 91 -32.27 30.49 -22.15
CA ALA A 91 -31.14 29.59 -21.88
C ALA A 91 -30.84 29.53 -20.38
N ASP A 92 -30.55 28.34 -19.86
CA ASP A 92 -30.12 28.18 -18.47
C ASP A 92 -28.66 28.64 -18.32
N VAL A 93 -28.49 29.82 -17.72
CA VAL A 93 -27.18 30.46 -17.49
C VAL A 93 -26.25 29.63 -16.59
N ASN A 94 -26.83 28.78 -15.72
CA ASN A 94 -26.12 27.97 -14.73
C ASN A 94 -26.09 26.49 -15.09
N ALA A 95 -26.46 26.14 -16.33
CA ALA A 95 -26.22 24.81 -16.84
C ALA A 95 -24.73 24.45 -16.70
N GLN A 96 -24.45 23.19 -16.37
CA GLN A 96 -23.10 22.65 -16.24
C GLN A 96 -22.82 21.60 -17.32
N SER A 97 -21.61 21.59 -17.88
CA SER A 97 -21.10 20.52 -18.73
C SER A 97 -20.85 19.24 -17.89
N GLN A 98 -20.40 18.16 -18.51
CA GLN A 98 -19.99 16.97 -17.76
C GLN A 98 -18.84 17.30 -16.81
N ALA A 99 -17.88 18.12 -17.28
CA ALA A 99 -16.77 18.63 -16.49
C ALA A 99 -17.15 19.69 -15.44
N GLY A 100 -18.44 19.92 -15.19
CA GLY A 100 -18.92 20.92 -14.23
C GLY A 100 -18.77 22.39 -14.68
N ASN A 101 -18.25 22.65 -15.89
CA ASN A 101 -18.05 24.01 -16.39
C ASN A 101 -19.38 24.69 -16.72
N THR A 102 -19.55 25.95 -16.30
CA THR A 102 -20.68 26.82 -16.69
C THR A 102 -20.30 27.72 -17.86
N ALA A 103 -21.29 28.36 -18.50
CA ALA A 103 -21.03 29.38 -19.52
C ALA A 103 -20.12 30.51 -19.00
N LEU A 104 -20.25 30.88 -17.72
CA LEU A 104 -19.39 31.87 -17.06
C LEU A 104 -17.94 31.38 -16.97
N ILE A 105 -17.72 30.12 -16.59
CA ILE A 105 -16.38 29.53 -16.50
C ILE A 105 -15.69 29.55 -17.88
N TYR A 106 -16.38 29.13 -18.94
CA TYR A 106 -15.84 29.20 -20.31
C TYR A 106 -15.51 30.64 -20.74
N ALA A 107 -16.39 31.60 -20.45
CA ALA A 107 -16.15 33.01 -20.78
C ALA A 107 -14.94 33.59 -20.01
N CYS A 108 -14.75 33.18 -18.75
CA CYS A 108 -13.63 33.59 -17.91
C CYS A 108 -12.30 33.00 -18.38
N CYS A 109 -12.28 31.71 -18.73
CA CYS A 109 -11.11 31.04 -19.31
C CYS A 109 -10.67 31.72 -20.63
N GLY A 110 -11.64 32.11 -21.47
CA GLY A 110 -11.38 32.81 -22.73
C GLY A 110 -11.11 34.32 -22.62
N GLY A 111 -11.26 34.92 -21.42
CA GLY A 111 -10.99 36.35 -21.21
C GLY A 111 -12.04 37.31 -21.80
N TYR A 112 -13.25 36.83 -22.09
CA TYR A 112 -14.29 37.62 -22.77
C TYR A 112 -15.09 38.49 -21.80
N GLU A 113 -14.52 39.63 -21.40
CA GLU A 113 -15.09 40.57 -20.42
C GLU A 113 -16.57 40.94 -20.67
N ASP A 114 -16.94 41.26 -21.91
CA ASP A 114 -18.31 41.64 -22.26
C ASP A 114 -19.30 40.48 -22.07
N VAL A 115 -18.89 39.25 -22.40
CA VAL A 115 -19.71 38.05 -22.21
C VAL A 115 -19.86 37.74 -20.71
N VAL A 116 -18.76 37.79 -19.95
CA VAL A 116 -18.77 37.62 -18.48
C VAL A 116 -19.75 38.60 -17.84
N LYS A 117 -19.71 39.88 -18.26
CA LYS A 117 -20.62 40.91 -17.76
C LYS A 117 -22.08 40.57 -18.02
N VAL A 118 -22.41 40.14 -19.23
CA VAL A 118 -23.78 39.78 -19.61
C VAL A 118 -24.28 38.57 -18.83
N LEU A 119 -23.44 37.55 -18.66
CA LEU A 119 -23.78 36.35 -17.89
C LEU A 119 -24.04 36.69 -16.42
N LEU A 120 -23.19 37.51 -15.79
CA LEU A 120 -23.38 37.97 -14.40
C LEU A 120 -24.61 38.88 -14.25
N ASP A 121 -24.97 39.67 -15.26
CA ASP A 121 -26.20 40.46 -15.27
C ASP A 121 -27.47 39.58 -15.35
N HIS A 122 -27.33 38.31 -15.76
CA HIS A 122 -28.39 37.30 -15.80
C HIS A 122 -28.29 36.28 -14.67
N ASP A 123 -27.71 36.65 -13.53
CA ASP A 123 -27.61 35.81 -12.32
C ASP A 123 -26.76 34.52 -12.50
N ALA A 124 -25.71 34.57 -13.32
CA ALA A 124 -24.71 33.49 -13.38
C ALA A 124 -24.01 33.28 -12.01
N GLU A 125 -23.86 32.01 -11.61
CA GLU A 125 -23.24 31.63 -10.34
C GLU A 125 -21.73 31.88 -10.34
N ILE A 126 -21.32 32.94 -9.63
CA ILE A 126 -19.94 33.44 -9.58
C ILE A 126 -18.97 32.52 -8.81
N GLU A 127 -19.48 31.65 -7.92
CA GLU A 127 -18.72 30.66 -7.15
C GLU A 127 -19.04 29.22 -7.60
N SER A 128 -19.44 29.03 -8.86
CA SER A 128 -19.58 27.69 -9.42
C SER A 128 -18.21 27.00 -9.51
N HIS A 129 -18.18 25.67 -9.39
CA HIS A 129 -16.94 24.89 -9.43
C HIS A 129 -17.02 23.86 -10.56
N ASN A 130 -15.92 23.71 -11.31
CA ASN A 130 -15.76 22.61 -12.28
C ASN A 130 -15.23 21.33 -11.60
N GLU A 131 -14.95 20.29 -12.38
CA GLU A 131 -14.41 19.01 -11.87
C GLU A 131 -13.09 19.17 -11.10
N ASN A 132 -12.20 20.06 -11.54
CA ASN A 132 -10.96 20.40 -10.84
C ASN A 132 -11.20 21.25 -9.57
N GLY A 133 -12.46 21.62 -9.32
CA GLY A 133 -12.85 22.52 -8.24
C GLY A 133 -12.52 23.98 -8.51
N HIS A 134 -12.23 24.39 -9.74
CA HIS A 134 -11.91 25.78 -10.05
C HIS A 134 -13.14 26.66 -10.14
N THR A 135 -13.04 27.87 -9.58
CA THR A 135 -14.03 28.94 -9.72
C THR A 135 -13.80 29.75 -11.01
N PRO A 136 -14.79 30.52 -11.48
CA PRO A 136 -14.58 31.48 -12.57
C PRO A 136 -13.38 32.42 -12.36
N LEU A 137 -13.08 32.81 -11.12
CA LEU A 137 -11.91 33.65 -10.80
C LEU A 137 -10.60 32.88 -10.96
N MET A 138 -10.56 31.60 -10.57
CA MET A 138 -9.38 30.74 -10.75
C MET A 138 -9.08 30.52 -12.23
N GLU A 139 -10.09 30.27 -13.05
CA GLU A 139 -9.89 30.13 -14.51
C GLU A 139 -9.46 31.44 -15.17
N ALA A 140 -10.01 32.58 -14.75
CA ALA A 140 -9.53 33.88 -15.22
C ALA A 140 -8.08 34.15 -14.79
N ALA A 141 -7.69 33.72 -13.59
CA ALA A 141 -6.33 33.86 -13.08
C ALA A 141 -5.32 32.94 -13.79
N SER A 142 -5.71 31.68 -14.03
CA SER A 142 -4.96 30.71 -14.83
C SER A 142 -4.73 31.18 -16.27
N GLY A 143 -5.72 31.86 -16.87
CA GLY A 143 -5.61 32.48 -18.20
C GLY A 143 -4.94 33.86 -18.22
N GLY A 144 -4.61 34.46 -17.06
CA GLY A 144 -3.99 35.80 -16.98
C GLY A 144 -4.91 36.97 -17.30
N HIS A 145 -6.23 36.79 -17.30
CA HIS A 145 -7.22 37.78 -17.75
C HIS A 145 -7.59 38.81 -16.67
N VAL A 146 -6.73 39.80 -16.46
CA VAL A 146 -6.84 40.77 -15.34
C VAL A 146 -8.17 41.53 -15.30
N ASN A 147 -8.67 41.97 -16.46
CA ASN A 147 -9.93 42.72 -16.52
C ASN A 147 -11.14 41.86 -16.13
N VAL A 148 -11.13 40.58 -16.50
CA VAL A 148 -12.17 39.62 -16.10
C VAL A 148 -12.08 39.36 -14.59
N ALA A 149 -10.90 39.10 -14.05
CA ALA A 149 -10.72 38.91 -12.61
C ALA A 149 -11.20 40.15 -11.81
N LYS A 150 -10.90 41.36 -12.31
CA LYS A 150 -11.40 42.60 -11.72
C LYS A 150 -12.92 42.69 -11.73
N LEU A 151 -13.55 42.38 -12.87
CA LEU A 151 -15.00 42.35 -12.98
C LEU A 151 -15.62 41.35 -12.00
N LEU A 152 -15.05 40.14 -11.87
CA LEU A 152 -15.54 39.12 -10.93
C LEU A 152 -15.45 39.60 -9.47
N LEU A 153 -14.32 40.18 -9.06
CA LEU A 153 -14.16 40.72 -7.70
C LEU A 153 -15.13 41.89 -7.42
N GLU A 154 -15.35 42.78 -8.39
CA GLU A 154 -16.35 43.85 -8.29
C GLU A 154 -17.78 43.32 -8.12
N ARG A 155 -18.05 42.12 -8.65
CA ARG A 155 -19.34 41.41 -8.54
C ARG A 155 -19.43 40.48 -7.33
N GLY A 156 -18.42 40.48 -6.47
CA GLY A 156 -18.43 39.77 -5.18
C GLY A 156 -17.80 38.39 -5.20
N ALA A 157 -16.98 38.05 -6.19
CA ALA A 157 -16.18 36.82 -6.15
C ALA A 157 -15.24 36.81 -4.94
N CYS A 158 -15.10 35.66 -4.31
CA CYS A 158 -14.23 35.48 -3.16
C CYS A 158 -12.77 35.31 -3.60
N ILE A 159 -11.92 36.30 -3.31
CA ILE A 159 -10.50 36.30 -3.72
C ILE A 159 -9.68 35.13 -3.16
N ASN A 160 -10.03 34.65 -1.96
CA ASN A 160 -9.33 33.58 -1.25
C ASN A 160 -10.16 32.28 -1.22
N SER A 161 -11.06 32.07 -2.18
CA SER A 161 -11.60 30.74 -2.44
C SER A 161 -10.47 29.81 -2.90
N HIS A 162 -10.60 28.52 -2.61
CA HIS A 162 -9.64 27.49 -2.98
C HIS A 162 -10.34 26.32 -3.68
N SER A 163 -9.65 25.64 -4.59
CA SER A 163 -10.18 24.47 -5.26
C SER A 163 -10.48 23.35 -4.26
N ASN A 164 -11.38 22.44 -4.62
CA ASN A 164 -11.77 21.35 -3.72
C ASN A 164 -10.78 20.17 -3.76
N GLU A 165 -10.04 20.01 -4.86
CA GLU A 165 -9.17 18.85 -5.10
C GLU A 165 -7.73 19.09 -4.63
N PHE A 166 -7.13 20.22 -5.01
CA PHE A 166 -5.73 20.55 -4.69
C PHE A 166 -5.57 21.77 -3.78
N LYS A 167 -6.69 22.37 -3.36
CA LYS A 167 -6.73 23.65 -2.61
C LYS A 167 -5.93 24.76 -3.29
N GLU A 168 -5.97 24.84 -4.61
CA GLU A 168 -5.32 25.94 -5.33
C GLU A 168 -6.15 27.22 -5.19
N SER A 169 -5.48 28.37 -5.05
CA SER A 169 -6.12 29.68 -5.10
C SER A 169 -5.90 30.33 -6.47
N ALA A 170 -6.66 31.40 -6.75
CA ALA A 170 -6.42 32.21 -7.96
C ALA A 170 -4.98 32.75 -8.00
N LEU A 171 -4.39 33.05 -6.84
CA LEU A 171 -3.00 33.54 -6.76
C LEU A 171 -2.00 32.41 -7.03
N THR A 172 -2.16 31.22 -6.46
CA THR A 172 -1.22 30.11 -6.70
C THR A 172 -1.21 29.70 -8.18
N LEU A 173 -2.39 29.61 -8.81
CA LEU A 173 -2.51 29.33 -10.26
C LEU A 173 -1.83 30.39 -11.13
N ALA A 174 -2.04 31.67 -10.82
CA ALA A 174 -1.38 32.77 -11.56
C ALA A 174 0.14 32.77 -11.37
N CYS A 175 0.63 32.36 -10.19
CA CYS A 175 2.05 32.26 -9.89
C CYS A 175 2.70 31.08 -10.61
N TYR A 176 2.08 29.90 -10.58
CA TYR A 176 2.49 28.71 -11.32
C TYR A 176 2.58 28.99 -12.82
N LYS A 177 1.62 29.74 -13.39
CA LYS A 177 1.60 30.09 -14.82
C LYS A 177 2.47 31.31 -15.18
N GLY A 178 3.07 32.00 -14.22
CA GLY A 178 3.96 33.15 -14.48
C GLY A 178 3.26 34.45 -14.89
N HIS A 179 1.96 34.62 -14.60
CA HIS A 179 1.19 35.80 -15.04
C HIS A 179 1.43 37.02 -14.16
N VAL A 180 2.55 37.73 -14.38
CA VAL A 180 3.02 38.87 -13.57
C VAL A 180 1.93 39.93 -13.30
N ASP A 181 1.22 40.38 -14.33
CA ASP A 181 0.19 41.43 -14.18
C ASP A 181 -1.03 40.94 -13.37
N MET A 182 -1.39 39.66 -13.51
CA MET A 182 -2.45 39.03 -12.73
C MET A 182 -2.05 38.88 -11.26
N VAL A 183 -0.84 38.36 -11.00
CA VAL A 183 -0.29 38.22 -9.65
C VAL A 183 -0.29 39.58 -8.94
N LYS A 184 0.22 40.62 -9.60
CA LYS A 184 0.20 41.98 -9.06
C LYS A 184 -1.21 42.44 -8.71
N PHE A 185 -2.17 42.25 -9.62
CA PHE A 185 -3.56 42.63 -9.40
C PHE A 185 -4.18 41.89 -8.21
N LEU A 186 -3.97 40.57 -8.10
CA LEU A 186 -4.50 39.75 -7.02
C LEU A 186 -3.89 40.15 -5.66
N LEU A 187 -2.59 40.42 -5.60
CA LEU A 187 -1.93 40.91 -4.39
C LEU A 187 -2.46 42.29 -3.97
N ASP A 188 -2.59 43.24 -4.92
CA ASP A 188 -3.18 44.56 -4.67
C ASP A 188 -4.64 44.47 -4.18
N ALA A 189 -5.36 43.42 -4.60
CA ALA A 189 -6.74 43.14 -4.19
C ALA A 189 -6.85 42.37 -2.86
N GLY A 190 -5.72 42.00 -2.24
CA GLY A 190 -5.65 41.35 -0.93
C GLY A 190 -5.72 39.82 -0.95
N ALA A 191 -5.23 39.19 -2.03
CA ALA A 191 -5.05 37.75 -2.08
C ALA A 191 -4.05 37.26 -1.01
N ASP A 192 -4.35 36.10 -0.41
CA ASP A 192 -3.48 35.50 0.59
C ASP A 192 -2.30 34.76 -0.07
N GLN A 193 -1.10 35.35 0.04
CA GLN A 193 0.13 34.79 -0.51
C GLN A 193 0.74 33.66 0.33
N GLU A 194 0.25 33.48 1.57
CA GLU A 194 0.69 32.42 2.50
C GLU A 194 -0.30 31.24 2.54
N HIS A 195 -1.34 31.28 1.72
CA HIS A 195 -2.22 30.15 1.49
C HIS A 195 -1.43 28.96 0.93
N LYS A 196 -1.80 27.75 1.35
CA LYS A 196 -1.12 26.51 0.98
C LYS A 196 -2.03 25.57 0.22
N THR A 197 -1.50 25.01 -0.85
CA THR A 197 -2.13 23.90 -1.58
C THR A 197 -2.13 22.63 -0.72
N ASP A 198 -2.75 21.54 -1.22
CA ASP A 198 -2.68 20.24 -0.55
C ASP A 198 -1.26 19.64 -0.54
N GLU A 199 -0.38 20.09 -1.43
CA GLU A 199 1.06 19.78 -1.44
C GLU A 199 1.86 20.67 -0.47
N MET A 200 1.18 21.53 0.30
CA MET A 200 1.76 22.52 1.23
C MET A 200 2.55 23.66 0.55
N HIS A 201 2.45 23.80 -0.78
CA HIS A 201 3.10 24.88 -1.51
C HIS A 201 2.42 26.23 -1.33
N THR A 202 3.23 27.27 -1.10
CA THR A 202 2.81 28.67 -1.15
C THR A 202 2.91 29.23 -2.57
N ALA A 203 2.34 30.42 -2.81
CA ALA A 203 2.45 31.09 -4.10
C ALA A 203 3.92 31.33 -4.53
N LEU A 204 4.83 31.56 -3.57
CA LEU A 204 6.26 31.72 -3.87
C LEU A 204 6.92 30.39 -4.26
N MET A 205 6.51 29.28 -3.65
CA MET A 205 6.98 27.94 -4.01
C MET A 205 6.55 27.56 -5.43
N GLU A 206 5.29 27.80 -5.78
CA GLU A 206 4.77 27.57 -7.14
C GLU A 206 5.54 28.39 -8.19
N ALA A 207 5.79 29.67 -7.91
CA ALA A 207 6.63 30.50 -8.77
C ALA A 207 8.08 29.99 -8.84
N SER A 208 8.56 29.32 -7.79
CA SER A 208 9.94 28.85 -7.71
C SER A 208 10.21 27.55 -8.44
N MET A 209 9.21 26.66 -8.48
CA MET A 209 9.26 25.42 -9.24
C MET A 209 9.49 25.68 -10.74
N ASP A 210 8.80 26.67 -11.32
CA ASP A 210 8.86 26.98 -12.76
C ASP A 210 9.77 28.18 -13.09
N GLY A 211 10.45 28.76 -12.09
CA GLY A 211 11.49 29.76 -12.30
C GLY A 211 11.00 31.17 -12.64
N HIS A 212 9.78 31.55 -12.23
CA HIS A 212 9.16 32.84 -12.53
C HIS A 212 9.75 33.98 -11.67
N VAL A 213 10.95 34.47 -12.03
CA VAL A 213 11.72 35.48 -11.27
C VAL A 213 10.91 36.74 -10.93
N GLU A 214 10.18 37.30 -11.89
CA GLU A 214 9.45 38.55 -11.66
C GLU A 214 8.17 38.35 -10.83
N VAL A 215 7.54 37.18 -10.91
CA VAL A 215 6.45 36.79 -10.00
C VAL A 215 6.99 36.65 -8.58
N ALA A 216 8.08 35.91 -8.39
CA ALA A 216 8.72 35.74 -7.09
C ALA A 216 9.15 37.10 -6.49
N ARG A 217 9.68 38.01 -7.31
CA ARG A 217 10.00 39.38 -6.89
C ARG A 217 8.78 40.12 -6.37
N LEU A 218 7.66 40.06 -7.08
CA LEU A 218 6.42 40.68 -6.64
C LEU A 218 5.94 40.10 -5.31
N LEU A 219 5.93 38.77 -5.17
CA LEU A 219 5.51 38.10 -3.93
C LEU A 219 6.39 38.51 -2.74
N LEU A 220 7.72 38.48 -2.91
CA LEU A 220 8.68 38.90 -1.87
C LEU A 220 8.53 40.39 -1.52
N ASP A 221 8.28 41.26 -2.50
CA ASP A 221 8.04 42.69 -2.26
C ASP A 221 6.71 42.94 -1.52
N HIS A 222 5.74 42.02 -1.62
CA HIS A 222 4.51 42.00 -0.82
C HIS A 222 4.65 41.23 0.50
N GLY A 223 5.87 40.80 0.85
CA GLY A 223 6.21 40.22 2.13
C GLY A 223 5.98 38.71 2.23
N ALA A 224 6.04 37.98 1.12
CA ALA A 224 5.95 36.53 1.12
C ALA A 224 7.10 35.91 1.92
N GLU A 225 6.83 34.83 2.66
CA GLU A 225 7.87 34.12 3.42
C GLU A 225 8.87 33.44 2.47
N VAL A 226 10.14 33.84 2.57
CA VAL A 226 11.23 33.37 1.68
C VAL A 226 11.74 31.96 2.02
N ASN A 227 11.55 31.53 3.26
CA ASN A 227 12.05 30.26 3.80
C ASN A 227 10.91 29.27 4.00
N MET A 228 11.25 28.00 4.20
CA MET A 228 10.31 26.91 4.38
C MET A 228 9.33 27.18 5.56
N PRO A 229 8.02 27.11 5.32
CA PRO A 229 7.02 27.06 6.37
C PRO A 229 7.19 25.83 7.26
N ALA A 230 6.80 25.91 8.54
CA ALA A 230 7.06 24.87 9.54
C ALA A 230 6.42 23.47 9.27
N ASP A 231 5.55 23.37 8.28
CA ASP A 231 4.75 22.21 7.87
C ASP A 231 4.95 21.84 6.38
N SER A 232 5.83 22.56 5.66
CA SER A 232 6.25 22.22 4.29
C SER A 232 7.42 21.22 4.32
N PHE A 233 7.64 20.59 3.19
CA PHE A 233 8.75 19.67 2.94
C PHE A 233 9.81 20.26 2.02
N GLU A 234 9.51 21.36 1.35
CA GLU A 234 10.44 22.03 0.43
C GLU A 234 10.41 23.55 0.66
N SER A 235 11.52 24.20 0.33
CA SER A 235 11.66 25.66 0.38
C SER A 235 11.64 26.25 -1.03
N PRO A 236 11.32 27.54 -1.19
CA PRO A 236 11.46 28.20 -2.48
C PRO A 236 12.87 28.04 -3.08
N LEU A 237 13.90 28.02 -2.24
CA LEU A 237 15.29 27.87 -2.69
C LEU A 237 15.64 26.43 -3.09
N THR A 238 15.13 25.41 -2.39
CA THR A 238 15.32 24.01 -2.82
C THR A 238 14.61 23.74 -4.14
N LEU A 239 13.38 24.24 -4.32
CA LEU A 239 12.64 24.15 -5.58
C LEU A 239 13.36 24.86 -6.74
N ALA A 240 13.86 26.09 -6.50
CA ALA A 240 14.64 26.81 -7.49
C ALA A 240 15.95 26.10 -7.84
N ALA A 241 16.58 25.44 -6.86
CA ALA A 241 17.80 24.66 -7.05
C ALA A 241 17.55 23.37 -7.86
N CYS A 242 16.45 22.67 -7.58
CA CYS A 242 15.97 21.51 -8.33
C CYS A 242 15.73 21.85 -9.80
N GLY A 243 15.06 22.97 -10.09
CA GLY A 243 14.82 23.43 -11.46
C GLY A 243 15.99 24.15 -12.15
N GLY A 244 17.11 24.36 -11.44
CA GLY A 244 18.29 25.06 -11.98
C GLY A 244 18.07 26.56 -12.25
N HIS A 245 17.09 27.19 -11.59
CA HIS A 245 16.68 28.58 -11.82
C HIS A 245 17.62 29.60 -11.14
N VAL A 246 18.82 29.80 -11.70
CA VAL A 246 19.93 30.57 -11.09
C VAL A 246 19.55 32.02 -10.73
N ASP A 247 18.84 32.72 -11.61
CA ASP A 247 18.43 34.11 -11.38
C ASP A 247 17.40 34.22 -10.24
N LEU A 248 16.51 33.24 -10.14
CA LEU A 248 15.55 33.16 -9.05
C LEU A 248 16.23 32.82 -7.73
N ALA A 249 17.11 31.82 -7.70
CA ALA A 249 17.88 31.49 -6.50
C ALA A 249 18.71 32.68 -6.02
N SER A 250 19.31 33.44 -6.95
CA SER A 250 20.00 34.70 -6.64
C SER A 250 19.08 35.70 -5.94
N LEU A 251 17.86 35.87 -6.46
CA LEU A 251 16.85 36.73 -5.84
C LEU A 251 16.46 36.25 -4.45
N LEU A 252 16.18 34.96 -4.27
CA LEU A 252 15.80 34.38 -2.97
C LEU A 252 16.91 34.58 -1.93
N ILE A 253 18.17 34.33 -2.30
CA ILE A 253 19.34 34.53 -1.44
C ILE A 253 19.53 36.01 -1.09
N GLU A 254 19.28 36.93 -2.04
CA GLU A 254 19.27 38.38 -1.76
C GLU A 254 18.17 38.80 -0.78
N ARG A 255 17.12 37.98 -0.62
CA ARG A 255 16.04 38.15 0.35
C ARG A 255 16.20 37.28 1.60
N ASP A 256 17.44 36.89 1.93
CA ASP A 256 17.82 36.13 3.13
C ASP A 256 17.26 34.68 3.16
N ALA A 257 17.15 34.02 2.00
CA ALA A 257 16.90 32.58 1.95
C ALA A 257 18.02 31.78 2.62
N PHE A 258 17.66 30.76 3.41
CA PHE A 258 18.61 29.89 4.10
C PHE A 258 19.23 28.86 3.15
N LEU A 259 20.56 28.92 3.00
CA LEU A 259 21.32 28.02 2.12
C LEU A 259 21.37 26.56 2.60
N GLU A 260 21.19 26.33 3.90
CA GLU A 260 21.29 25.01 4.55
C GLU A 260 19.93 24.48 5.01
N GLU A 261 18.84 25.04 4.47
CA GLU A 261 17.51 24.50 4.71
C GLU A 261 17.36 23.18 3.96
N VAL A 262 16.87 22.14 4.63
CA VAL A 262 16.79 20.79 4.06
C VAL A 262 15.36 20.42 3.72
N ASN A 263 15.16 19.68 2.63
CA ASN A 263 13.86 19.10 2.28
C ASN A 263 13.53 17.85 3.13
N ASP A 264 12.44 17.16 2.80
CA ASP A 264 12.02 15.91 3.46
C ASP A 264 13.00 14.74 3.25
N GLU A 265 13.74 14.72 2.14
CA GLU A 265 14.84 13.79 1.89
C GLU A 265 16.13 14.18 2.65
N GLY A 266 16.15 15.35 3.30
CA GLY A 266 17.31 15.87 4.04
C GLY A 266 18.32 16.61 3.16
N TYR A 267 17.99 16.92 1.90
CA TYR A 267 18.87 17.59 0.95
C TYR A 267 18.83 19.12 1.08
N THR A 268 20.02 19.73 1.09
CA THR A 268 20.17 21.18 0.97
C THR A 268 19.99 21.64 -0.48
N PRO A 269 19.73 22.93 -0.77
CA PRO A 269 19.72 23.46 -2.13
C PRO A 269 20.98 23.10 -2.95
N LEU A 270 22.15 23.03 -2.31
CA LEU A 270 23.38 22.62 -2.98
C LEU A 270 23.34 21.14 -3.40
N MET A 271 22.83 20.28 -2.54
CA MET A 271 22.66 18.85 -2.82
C MET A 271 21.66 18.64 -3.97
N GLU A 272 20.53 19.36 -3.96
CA GLU A 272 19.52 19.27 -5.00
C GLU A 272 20.06 19.73 -6.36
N ALA A 273 20.72 20.89 -6.42
CA ALA A 273 21.36 21.37 -7.65
C ALA A 273 22.45 20.42 -8.17
N ALA A 274 23.16 19.75 -7.26
CA ALA A 274 24.20 18.79 -7.60
C ALA A 274 23.64 17.46 -8.12
N ARG A 275 22.54 16.99 -7.51
CA ARG A 275 21.75 15.82 -7.95
C ARG A 275 21.15 16.01 -9.32
N GLU A 276 20.67 17.22 -9.66
CA GLU A 276 20.07 17.52 -10.98
C GLU A 276 21.11 18.01 -12.01
N GLY A 277 22.39 18.10 -11.64
CA GLY A 277 23.47 18.42 -12.57
C GLY A 277 23.57 19.89 -12.97
N HIS A 278 22.96 20.81 -12.21
CA HIS A 278 22.91 22.24 -12.51
C HIS A 278 24.19 22.97 -12.06
N ILE A 279 25.25 22.90 -12.88
CA ILE A 279 26.57 23.47 -12.55
C ILE A 279 26.56 24.96 -12.19
N ASP A 280 25.79 25.78 -12.92
CA ASP A 280 25.72 27.23 -12.66
C ASP A 280 25.00 27.54 -11.34
N MET A 281 24.02 26.71 -10.96
CA MET A 281 23.36 26.79 -9.67
C MET A 281 24.29 26.37 -8.54
N VAL A 282 25.00 25.24 -8.70
CA VAL A 282 26.04 24.78 -7.76
C VAL A 282 27.10 25.87 -7.56
N ALA A 283 27.54 26.51 -8.65
CA ALA A 283 28.50 27.61 -8.61
C ALA A 283 27.96 28.81 -7.81
N LEU A 284 26.73 29.23 -8.08
CA LEU A 284 26.07 30.31 -7.34
C LEU A 284 26.00 30.00 -5.84
N LEU A 285 25.49 28.83 -5.46
CA LEU A 285 25.27 28.45 -4.06
C LEU A 285 26.59 28.42 -3.28
N LEU A 286 27.65 27.84 -3.86
CA LEU A 286 28.98 27.84 -3.25
C LEU A 286 29.59 29.24 -3.15
N ASP A 287 29.38 30.11 -4.14
CA ASP A 287 29.83 31.50 -4.09
C ASP A 287 29.08 32.34 -3.03
N LYS A 288 27.85 31.94 -2.70
CA LYS A 288 27.05 32.54 -1.62
C LYS A 288 27.35 31.92 -0.25
N GLY A 289 28.17 30.87 -0.19
CA GLY A 289 28.69 30.30 1.06
C GLY A 289 27.93 29.07 1.56
N ALA A 290 27.26 28.33 0.68
CA ALA A 290 26.69 27.03 1.02
C ALA A 290 27.78 26.05 1.50
N ASP A 291 27.46 25.20 2.47
CA ASP A 291 28.40 24.23 3.03
C ASP A 291 28.61 23.06 2.06
N LEU A 292 29.79 23.04 1.43
CA LEU A 292 30.23 21.97 0.53
C LEU A 292 30.25 20.59 1.20
N HIS A 293 30.42 20.55 2.52
CA HIS A 293 30.60 19.33 3.30
C HIS A 293 29.35 18.93 4.09
N ALA A 294 28.20 19.56 3.84
CA ALA A 294 26.93 19.16 4.43
C ALA A 294 26.64 17.68 4.15
N GLN A 295 25.96 17.03 5.09
CA GLN A 295 25.58 15.62 5.01
C GLN A 295 24.13 15.43 5.41
N THR A 296 23.43 14.52 4.73
CA THR A 296 22.11 14.06 5.18
C THR A 296 22.24 13.28 6.48
N ASP A 297 21.24 13.39 7.35
CA ASP A 297 21.29 12.74 8.67
C ASP A 297 21.24 11.20 8.58
N GLU A 298 20.40 10.65 7.68
CA GLU A 298 20.15 9.21 7.58
C GLU A 298 21.23 8.46 6.79
N THR A 299 21.53 8.93 5.58
CA THR A 299 22.40 8.26 4.60
C THR A 299 23.81 8.86 4.53
N GLN A 300 24.04 10.02 5.16
CA GLN A 300 25.32 10.73 5.13
C GLN A 300 25.78 11.12 3.71
N GLU A 301 24.83 11.30 2.78
CA GLU A 301 25.08 11.73 1.41
C GLU A 301 25.61 13.16 1.36
N THR A 302 26.45 13.46 0.37
CA THR A 302 27.04 14.78 0.10
C THR A 302 26.63 15.26 -1.28
N ALA A 303 26.79 16.56 -1.56
CA ALA A 303 26.59 17.08 -2.92
C ALA A 303 27.44 16.31 -3.96
N LEU A 304 28.68 15.91 -3.61
CA LEU A 304 29.54 15.15 -4.51
C LEU A 304 29.08 13.71 -4.72
N SER A 305 28.59 13.01 -3.68
CA SER A 305 28.08 11.65 -3.84
C SER A 305 26.81 11.63 -4.70
N LEU A 306 25.89 12.59 -4.50
CA LEU A 306 24.69 12.75 -5.33
C LEU A 306 25.03 13.09 -6.79
N THR A 307 26.02 13.97 -6.99
CA THR A 307 26.54 14.26 -8.34
C THR A 307 27.06 12.99 -9.03
N CYS A 308 27.75 12.13 -8.27
CA CYS A 308 28.30 10.89 -8.77
C CYS A 308 27.24 9.81 -9.03
N CYS A 309 26.16 9.78 -8.24
CA CYS A 309 24.97 8.99 -8.52
C CYS A 309 24.31 9.46 -9.85
N GLY A 310 24.16 10.77 -10.05
CA GLY A 310 23.61 11.34 -11.30
C GLY A 310 24.53 11.26 -12.53
N GLY A 311 25.81 10.95 -12.36
CA GLY A 311 26.77 10.85 -13.46
C GLY A 311 27.29 12.18 -14.01
N PHE A 312 27.08 13.30 -13.29
CA PHE A 312 27.41 14.64 -13.77
C PHE A 312 28.90 14.98 -13.58
N GLN A 313 29.74 14.52 -14.51
CA GLN A 313 31.19 14.67 -14.42
C GLN A 313 31.68 16.12 -14.28
N ASP A 314 31.06 17.07 -14.99
CA ASP A 314 31.48 18.49 -14.94
C ASP A 314 31.18 19.12 -13.57
N VAL A 315 30.04 18.77 -12.96
CA VAL A 315 29.70 19.19 -11.60
C VAL A 315 30.65 18.53 -10.59
N ALA A 316 30.96 17.24 -10.77
CA ALA A 316 31.87 16.52 -9.88
C ALA A 316 33.27 17.13 -9.92
N ALA A 317 33.76 17.46 -11.11
CA ALA A 317 35.03 18.16 -11.29
C ALA A 317 35.02 19.54 -10.59
N TYR A 318 33.93 20.29 -10.74
CA TYR A 318 33.77 21.60 -10.12
C TYR A 318 33.76 21.52 -8.57
N LEU A 319 33.02 20.57 -8.00
CA LEU A 319 32.97 20.35 -6.55
C LEU A 319 34.34 19.93 -5.99
N LEU A 320 35.07 19.06 -6.69
CA LEU A 320 36.42 18.64 -6.33
C LEU A 320 37.43 19.79 -6.39
N ASP A 321 37.37 20.64 -7.42
CA ASP A 321 38.20 21.85 -7.54
C ASP A 321 37.92 22.84 -6.40
N ARG A 322 36.69 22.85 -5.87
CA ARG A 322 36.29 23.63 -4.68
C ARG A 322 36.66 22.98 -3.35
N GLY A 323 37.24 21.78 -3.37
CA GLY A 323 37.78 21.09 -2.18
C GLY A 323 36.85 20.04 -1.57
N ALA A 324 35.86 19.54 -2.31
CA ALA A 324 35.02 18.44 -1.85
C ALA A 324 35.87 17.21 -1.49
N ASN A 325 35.52 16.52 -0.40
CA ASN A 325 36.25 15.34 0.02
C ASN A 325 35.69 14.10 -0.69
N ILE A 326 36.51 13.50 -1.56
CA ILE A 326 36.13 12.33 -2.36
C ILE A 326 35.87 11.06 -1.52
N GLU A 327 36.26 11.06 -0.24
CA GLU A 327 36.04 9.94 0.68
C GLU A 327 34.96 10.24 1.74
N GLN A 328 34.21 11.33 1.58
CA GLN A 328 33.16 11.72 2.53
C GLN A 328 31.83 11.07 2.16
N GLY A 329 31.16 10.49 3.17
CA GLY A 329 29.86 9.83 3.05
C GLY A 329 29.87 8.43 3.63
N SER A 330 28.70 7.80 3.74
CA SER A 330 28.60 6.38 4.10
C SER A 330 28.96 5.48 2.92
N SER A 331 28.48 5.84 1.73
CA SER A 331 28.93 5.41 0.42
C SER A 331 29.80 6.51 -0.19
N THR A 332 30.97 6.14 -0.72
CA THR A 332 31.85 7.14 -1.36
C THR A 332 31.31 7.52 -2.74
N PRO A 333 31.60 8.72 -3.25
CA PRO A 333 31.30 9.11 -4.63
C PRO A 333 31.74 8.09 -5.70
N LEU A 334 32.86 7.37 -5.48
CA LEU A 334 33.27 6.27 -6.35
C LEU A 334 32.31 5.07 -6.30
N MET A 335 31.77 4.74 -5.12
CA MET A 335 30.76 3.70 -4.97
C MET A 335 29.46 4.07 -5.69
N GLU A 336 28.99 5.31 -5.56
CA GLU A 336 27.79 5.80 -6.25
C GLU A 336 27.95 5.72 -7.77
N ALA A 337 29.06 6.25 -8.29
CA ALA A 337 29.34 6.17 -9.73
C ALA A 337 29.50 4.72 -10.22
N ALA A 338 30.01 3.82 -9.37
CA ALA A 338 30.14 2.41 -9.70
C ALA A 338 28.82 1.64 -9.64
N GLN A 339 27.94 2.01 -8.71
CA GLN A 339 26.60 1.46 -8.55
C GLN A 339 25.73 1.76 -9.77
N GLU A 340 25.79 2.99 -10.27
CA GLU A 340 25.00 3.45 -11.42
C GLU A 340 25.68 3.21 -12.79
N GLY A 341 26.93 2.73 -12.77
CA GLY A 341 27.63 2.30 -13.97
C GLY A 341 28.23 3.44 -14.82
N HIS A 342 28.48 4.61 -14.22
CA HIS A 342 29.01 5.80 -14.92
C HIS A 342 30.49 5.65 -15.25
N VAL A 343 30.80 4.90 -16.32
CA VAL A 343 32.17 4.50 -16.71
C VAL A 343 33.16 5.67 -16.79
N ASP A 344 32.80 6.76 -17.45
CA ASP A 344 33.71 7.90 -17.63
C ASP A 344 33.93 8.69 -16.33
N LEU A 345 32.89 8.80 -15.51
CA LEU A 345 33.00 9.40 -14.18
C LEU A 345 33.86 8.56 -13.24
N VAL A 346 33.73 7.24 -13.26
CA VAL A 346 34.58 6.31 -12.50
C VAL A 346 36.06 6.52 -12.88
N LYS A 347 36.38 6.58 -14.19
CA LYS A 347 37.75 6.87 -14.65
C LYS A 347 38.24 8.23 -14.15
N PHE A 348 37.40 9.26 -14.27
CA PHE A 348 37.73 10.60 -13.81
C PHE A 348 38.05 10.64 -12.31
N VAL A 349 37.19 10.06 -11.48
CA VAL A 349 37.34 10.03 -10.02
C VAL A 349 38.57 9.21 -9.59
N LEU A 350 38.86 8.08 -10.25
CA LEU A 350 40.05 7.27 -9.97
C LEU A 350 41.35 7.98 -10.40
N GLU A 351 41.41 8.49 -11.64
CA GLU A 351 42.64 9.03 -12.21
C GLU A 351 42.97 10.47 -11.77
N LYS A 352 41.94 11.31 -11.58
CA LYS A 352 42.11 12.74 -11.31
C LYS A 352 41.89 13.10 -9.85
N ALA A 353 40.86 12.52 -9.23
CA ALA A 353 40.53 12.81 -7.83
C ALA A 353 41.31 11.93 -6.85
N GLY A 354 41.81 10.77 -7.30
CA GLY A 354 42.60 9.86 -6.48
C GLY A 354 41.78 9.11 -5.43
N ALA A 355 40.53 8.76 -5.76
CA ALA A 355 39.65 8.00 -4.88
C ALA A 355 40.24 6.62 -4.51
N ASP A 356 40.00 6.18 -3.28
CA ASP A 356 40.39 4.86 -2.81
C ASP A 356 39.50 3.77 -3.43
N VAL A 357 40.09 3.01 -4.36
CA VAL A 357 39.43 1.91 -5.05
C VAL A 357 38.93 0.79 -4.11
N ASN A 358 39.50 0.71 -2.90
CA ASN A 358 39.15 -0.27 -1.87
C ASN A 358 38.47 0.36 -0.64
N ALA A 359 37.93 1.58 -0.77
CA ALA A 359 37.07 2.14 0.27
C ALA A 359 35.93 1.17 0.61
N THR A 360 35.49 1.19 1.87
CA THR A 360 34.45 0.27 2.37
C THR A 360 33.34 1.02 3.11
N THR A 361 32.09 0.62 2.88
CA THR A 361 30.93 1.06 3.68
C THR A 361 30.96 0.47 5.09
N GLY A 362 29.98 0.82 5.92
CA GLY A 362 29.78 0.21 7.25
C GLY A 362 29.53 -1.31 7.21
N THR A 363 29.00 -1.84 6.12
CA THR A 363 28.82 -3.28 5.86
C THR A 363 30.04 -3.91 5.19
N GLY A 364 31.09 -3.15 4.89
CA GLY A 364 32.29 -3.63 4.22
C GLY A 364 32.16 -3.79 2.71
N ASP A 365 31.11 -3.26 2.07
CA ASP A 365 30.97 -3.27 0.60
C ASP A 365 31.93 -2.25 -0.04
N THR A 366 32.52 -2.60 -1.18
CA THR A 366 33.47 -1.80 -1.96
C THR A 366 32.85 -1.30 -3.27
N PRO A 367 33.46 -0.34 -3.97
CA PRO A 367 33.02 0.05 -5.32
C PRO A 367 32.88 -1.16 -6.27
N LEU A 368 33.78 -2.14 -6.15
CA LEU A 368 33.73 -3.36 -6.97
C LEU A 368 32.51 -4.22 -6.64
N SER A 369 32.14 -4.36 -5.37
CA SER A 369 30.91 -5.09 -5.02
C SER A 369 29.66 -4.40 -5.54
N PHE A 370 29.57 -3.07 -5.50
CA PHE A 370 28.44 -2.31 -6.05
C PHE A 370 28.32 -2.47 -7.57
N ALA A 371 29.44 -2.32 -8.31
CA ALA A 371 29.47 -2.55 -9.75
C ALA A 371 29.06 -3.99 -10.10
N CYS A 372 29.49 -4.98 -9.31
CA CYS A 372 29.16 -6.37 -9.55
C CYS A 372 27.71 -6.73 -9.22
N GLU A 373 27.17 -6.17 -8.14
CA GLU A 373 25.77 -6.36 -7.71
C GLU A 373 24.77 -5.80 -8.73
N ASN A 374 25.13 -4.74 -9.44
CA ASN A 374 24.31 -4.08 -10.47
C ASN A 374 24.68 -4.46 -11.92
N GLY A 375 25.69 -5.31 -12.11
CA GLY A 375 26.00 -5.87 -13.41
C GLY A 375 26.86 -4.98 -14.32
N HIS A 376 27.45 -3.91 -13.81
CA HIS A 376 28.31 -3.00 -14.56
C HIS A 376 29.71 -3.59 -14.80
N THR A 377 29.81 -4.50 -15.77
CA THR A 377 31.04 -5.25 -16.10
C THR A 377 32.20 -4.33 -16.47
N ASP A 378 31.95 -3.27 -17.26
CA ASP A 378 33.00 -2.33 -17.69
C ASP A 378 33.59 -1.54 -16.52
N VAL A 379 32.76 -1.14 -15.56
CA VAL A 379 33.20 -0.51 -14.31
C VAL A 379 34.00 -1.50 -13.47
N ALA A 380 33.50 -2.74 -13.31
CA ALA A 380 34.22 -3.78 -12.59
C ALA A 380 35.60 -4.07 -13.22
N ASP A 381 35.72 -3.98 -14.55
CA ASP A 381 37.01 -4.10 -15.24
C ASP A 381 37.98 -2.99 -14.83
N ILE A 382 37.55 -1.74 -14.97
CA ILE A 382 38.36 -0.57 -14.61
C ILE A 382 38.81 -0.64 -13.15
N LEU A 383 37.91 -0.98 -12.23
CA LEU A 383 38.22 -1.11 -10.81
C LEU A 383 39.30 -2.18 -10.57
N LEU A 384 39.21 -3.35 -11.21
CA LEU A 384 40.22 -4.40 -11.10
C LEU A 384 41.56 -4.01 -11.74
N GLU A 385 41.55 -3.27 -12.86
CA GLU A 385 42.77 -2.75 -13.49
C GLU A 385 43.54 -1.77 -12.58
N VAL A 386 42.82 -0.98 -11.79
CA VAL A 386 43.38 0.01 -10.85
C VAL A 386 43.72 -0.62 -9.49
N GLY A 387 43.40 -1.90 -9.27
CA GLY A 387 43.83 -2.67 -8.10
C GLY A 387 42.77 -2.93 -7.04
N ALA A 388 41.48 -2.93 -7.42
CA ALA A 388 40.40 -3.41 -6.55
C ALA A 388 40.62 -4.89 -6.13
N GLU A 389 40.30 -5.21 -4.88
CA GLU A 389 40.43 -6.56 -4.35
C GLU A 389 39.28 -7.47 -4.81
N LEU A 390 39.57 -8.37 -5.76
CA LEU A 390 38.60 -9.32 -6.36
C LEU A 390 37.88 -10.21 -5.33
N GLU A 391 38.60 -10.59 -4.27
CA GLU A 391 38.14 -11.53 -3.23
C GLU A 391 37.82 -10.82 -1.91
N HIS A 392 37.61 -9.50 -1.94
CA HIS A 392 37.19 -8.77 -0.75
C HIS A 392 35.86 -9.31 -0.22
N GLU A 393 35.74 -9.37 1.10
CA GLU A 393 34.58 -9.92 1.78
C GLU A 393 33.85 -8.80 2.53
N SER A 394 32.63 -8.48 2.10
CA SER A 394 31.70 -7.64 2.86
C SER A 394 30.99 -8.46 3.95
N GLU A 395 30.04 -7.85 4.67
CA GLU A 395 29.36 -8.43 5.82
C GLU A 395 28.84 -9.85 5.52
N GLY A 396 29.16 -10.78 6.42
CA GLY A 396 28.83 -12.19 6.26
C GLY A 396 29.74 -12.95 5.28
N GLY A 397 30.82 -12.36 4.77
CA GLY A 397 31.75 -13.04 3.87
C GLY A 397 31.29 -13.06 2.42
N ARG A 398 30.63 -11.99 1.97
CA ARG A 398 30.11 -11.88 0.59
C ARG A 398 31.19 -11.31 -0.33
N THR A 399 31.52 -12.05 -1.38
CA THR A 399 32.46 -11.58 -2.41
C THR A 399 31.74 -10.87 -3.57
N PRO A 400 32.43 -10.06 -4.40
CA PRO A 400 31.85 -9.47 -5.61
C PRO A 400 31.20 -10.52 -6.54
N LEU A 401 31.81 -11.70 -6.66
CA LEU A 401 31.24 -12.82 -7.43
C LEU A 401 29.91 -13.32 -6.83
N MET A 402 29.80 -13.39 -5.50
CA MET A 402 28.54 -13.74 -4.83
C MET A 402 27.45 -12.70 -5.07
N LYS A 403 27.78 -11.40 -5.05
CA LYS A 403 26.83 -10.33 -5.36
C LYS A 403 26.31 -10.44 -6.79
N ALA A 404 27.22 -10.57 -7.78
CA ALA A 404 26.85 -10.76 -9.18
C ALA A 404 26.01 -12.02 -9.43
N ALA A 405 26.36 -13.15 -8.78
CA ALA A 405 25.62 -14.41 -8.91
C ALA A 405 24.23 -14.35 -8.26
N ARG A 406 24.08 -13.64 -7.14
CA ARG A 406 22.79 -13.38 -6.48
C ARG A 406 21.88 -12.46 -7.30
N ALA A 407 22.45 -11.53 -8.05
CA ALA A 407 21.71 -10.64 -8.94
C ALA A 407 21.52 -11.21 -10.37
N GLY A 408 22.17 -12.34 -10.70
CA GLY A 408 21.97 -13.03 -11.97
C GLY A 408 22.73 -12.42 -13.16
N HIS A 409 23.72 -11.57 -12.92
CA HIS A 409 24.47 -10.88 -13.98
C HIS A 409 25.49 -11.81 -14.66
N LEU A 410 25.05 -12.57 -15.66
CA LEU A 410 25.86 -13.58 -16.36
C LEU A 410 27.19 -13.03 -16.91
N CYS A 411 27.16 -11.87 -17.58
CA CYS A 411 28.36 -11.25 -18.14
C CYS A 411 29.39 -10.92 -17.06
N THR A 412 28.94 -10.30 -15.96
CA THR A 412 29.79 -9.97 -14.81
C THR A 412 30.33 -11.23 -14.13
N VAL A 413 29.50 -12.25 -13.92
CA VAL A 413 29.95 -13.54 -13.36
C VAL A 413 31.03 -14.18 -14.24
N GLN A 414 30.79 -14.26 -15.56
CA GLN A 414 31.75 -14.79 -16.52
C GLN A 414 33.07 -13.99 -16.51
N PHE A 415 32.97 -12.67 -16.43
CA PHE A 415 34.11 -11.77 -16.36
C PHE A 415 34.92 -11.98 -15.08
N LEU A 416 34.30 -12.00 -13.90
CA LEU A 416 34.97 -12.22 -12.63
C LEU A 416 35.66 -13.59 -12.56
N ILE A 417 35.02 -14.65 -13.08
CA ILE A 417 35.63 -15.98 -13.21
C ILE A 417 36.86 -15.91 -14.14
N SER A 418 36.79 -15.17 -15.25
CA SER A 418 37.93 -15.00 -16.15
C SER A 418 39.11 -14.24 -15.51
N ARG A 419 38.82 -13.41 -14.50
CA ARG A 419 39.80 -12.70 -13.66
C ARG A 419 40.32 -13.54 -12.48
N GLY A 420 39.84 -14.78 -12.33
CA GLY A 420 40.34 -15.75 -11.36
C GLY A 420 39.55 -15.82 -10.05
N ALA A 421 38.28 -15.36 -10.01
CA ALA A 421 37.45 -15.43 -8.82
C ALA A 421 37.15 -16.90 -8.39
N ASP A 422 37.15 -17.17 -7.09
CA ASP A 422 36.90 -18.51 -6.54
C ASP A 422 35.40 -18.87 -6.53
N VAL A 423 34.98 -19.70 -7.48
CA VAL A 423 33.60 -20.18 -7.63
C VAL A 423 33.11 -21.04 -6.45
N ASN A 424 34.01 -21.56 -5.62
CA ASN A 424 33.68 -22.43 -4.49
C ASN A 424 33.78 -21.73 -3.13
N ARG A 425 33.96 -20.40 -3.12
CA ARG A 425 33.93 -19.62 -1.89
C ARG A 425 32.57 -19.76 -1.20
N ALA A 426 32.61 -19.93 0.12
CA ALA A 426 31.45 -19.92 0.99
C ALA A 426 31.49 -18.67 1.88
N THR A 427 30.33 -18.20 2.30
CA THR A 427 30.21 -17.13 3.29
C THR A 427 30.88 -17.53 4.60
N THR A 428 31.23 -16.55 5.45
CA THR A 428 31.94 -16.81 6.72
C THR A 428 31.20 -17.80 7.62
N THR A 429 29.87 -17.81 7.55
CA THR A 429 28.99 -18.71 8.32
C THR A 429 28.63 -20.01 7.61
N ASN A 430 29.07 -20.19 6.37
CA ASN A 430 28.65 -21.27 5.47
C ASN A 430 27.13 -21.30 5.20
N ASP A 431 26.47 -20.14 5.28
CA ASP A 431 25.04 -20.00 4.95
C ASP A 431 24.81 -19.98 3.43
N HIS A 432 25.82 -19.60 2.63
CA HIS A 432 25.72 -19.58 1.17
C HIS A 432 27.07 -19.86 0.49
N THR A 433 27.00 -20.35 -0.74
CA THR A 433 28.07 -20.36 -1.74
C THR A 433 27.66 -19.51 -2.95
N VAL A 434 28.58 -19.27 -3.89
CA VAL A 434 28.25 -18.61 -5.16
C VAL A 434 27.13 -19.39 -5.89
N LEU A 435 27.26 -20.72 -5.97
CA LEU A 435 26.29 -21.59 -6.60
C LEU A 435 24.92 -21.56 -5.89
N SER A 436 24.90 -21.56 -4.55
CA SER A 436 23.62 -21.55 -3.81
C SER A 436 22.81 -20.29 -4.09
N LEU A 437 23.48 -19.14 -4.25
CA LEU A 437 22.82 -17.87 -4.55
C LEU A 437 22.23 -17.87 -5.95
N ALA A 438 22.98 -18.39 -6.92
CA ALA A 438 22.47 -18.54 -8.29
C ALA A 438 21.31 -19.53 -8.35
N CYS A 439 21.35 -20.61 -7.55
CA CYS A 439 20.26 -21.59 -7.45
C CYS A 439 19.01 -20.99 -6.79
N ALA A 440 19.16 -20.24 -5.69
CA ALA A 440 18.05 -19.57 -5.01
C ALA A 440 17.38 -18.50 -5.91
N GLY A 441 18.17 -17.82 -6.76
CA GLY A 441 17.67 -16.85 -7.74
C GLY A 441 17.14 -17.46 -9.05
N GLY A 442 17.37 -18.76 -9.29
CA GLY A 442 16.88 -19.44 -10.49
C GLY A 442 17.62 -19.11 -11.79
N TYR A 443 18.82 -18.53 -11.70
CA TYR A 443 19.57 -18.07 -12.86
C TYR A 443 20.26 -19.25 -13.57
N LEU A 444 19.50 -19.97 -14.40
CA LEU A 444 19.96 -21.21 -15.06
C LEU A 444 21.31 -21.04 -15.77
N ALA A 445 21.48 -19.97 -16.57
CA ALA A 445 22.73 -19.74 -17.31
C ALA A 445 23.93 -19.48 -16.37
N VAL A 446 23.71 -18.81 -15.23
CA VAL A 446 24.74 -18.60 -14.21
C VAL A 446 25.08 -19.92 -13.52
N VAL A 447 24.07 -20.74 -13.19
CA VAL A 447 24.28 -22.07 -12.61
C VAL A 447 25.08 -22.97 -13.57
N GLU A 448 24.70 -23.04 -14.84
CA GLU A 448 25.43 -23.79 -15.87
C GLU A 448 26.89 -23.33 -15.98
N LEU A 449 27.09 -22.01 -16.00
CA LEU A 449 28.42 -21.42 -16.06
C LEU A 449 29.27 -21.78 -14.84
N LEU A 450 28.72 -21.67 -13.62
CA LEU A 450 29.41 -22.00 -12.38
C LEU A 450 29.76 -23.49 -12.32
N LEU A 451 28.83 -24.38 -12.69
CA LEU A 451 29.07 -25.82 -12.75
C LEU A 451 30.16 -26.16 -13.78
N ALA A 452 30.16 -25.51 -14.95
CA ALA A 452 31.20 -25.68 -15.97
C ALA A 452 32.60 -25.24 -15.49
N HIS A 453 32.68 -24.34 -14.51
CA HIS A 453 33.92 -23.87 -13.90
C HIS A 453 34.23 -24.55 -12.55
N GLY A 454 33.57 -25.68 -12.26
CA GLY A 454 33.91 -26.54 -11.12
C GLY A 454 33.27 -26.13 -9.79
N ALA A 455 32.15 -25.41 -9.80
CA ALA A 455 31.33 -25.22 -8.62
C ALA A 455 30.76 -26.56 -8.12
N LYS A 456 30.71 -26.75 -6.80
CA LYS A 456 30.33 -28.02 -6.16
C LYS A 456 28.83 -28.08 -5.83
N PRO A 457 28.01 -28.87 -6.56
CA PRO A 457 26.58 -28.99 -6.27
C PRO A 457 26.25 -29.80 -5.01
N ASP A 458 27.20 -30.59 -4.50
CA ASP A 458 27.10 -31.40 -3.28
C ASP A 458 27.54 -30.67 -2.01
N HIS A 459 27.86 -29.38 -2.10
CA HIS A 459 28.21 -28.59 -0.92
C HIS A 459 27.01 -28.46 0.03
N ILE A 460 27.24 -28.75 1.31
CA ILE A 460 26.22 -28.68 2.36
C ILE A 460 26.38 -27.36 3.12
N LEU A 461 25.30 -26.57 3.16
CA LEU A 461 25.22 -25.30 3.88
C LEU A 461 25.03 -25.55 5.39
N LYS A 462 25.15 -24.48 6.19
CA LYS A 462 25.12 -24.52 7.65
C LYS A 462 23.89 -25.24 8.24
N ASP A 463 22.72 -25.08 7.65
CA ASP A 463 21.47 -25.70 8.10
C ASP A 463 21.18 -27.03 7.39
N ASN A 464 22.21 -27.68 6.84
CA ASN A 464 22.10 -28.91 6.07
C ASN A 464 21.37 -28.74 4.72
N SER A 465 21.12 -27.50 4.28
CA SER A 465 20.58 -27.20 2.94
C SER A 465 21.59 -27.51 1.83
N THR A 466 21.09 -27.96 0.69
CA THR A 466 21.84 -28.23 -0.54
C THR A 466 21.46 -27.24 -1.62
N MET A 467 22.23 -27.22 -2.72
CA MET A 467 21.89 -26.39 -3.88
C MET A 467 20.51 -26.74 -4.46
N LEU A 468 20.12 -28.03 -4.35
CA LEU A 468 18.80 -28.50 -4.76
C LEU A 468 17.70 -27.93 -3.86
N LEU A 469 17.89 -27.96 -2.53
CA LEU A 469 16.93 -27.38 -1.59
C LEU A 469 16.76 -25.86 -1.83
N GLU A 470 17.85 -25.13 -2.08
CA GLU A 470 17.78 -23.70 -2.42
C GLU A 470 17.04 -23.44 -3.74
N ALA A 471 17.26 -24.26 -4.77
CA ALA A 471 16.51 -24.17 -6.03
C ALA A 471 15.01 -24.51 -5.84
N CYS A 472 14.70 -25.51 -5.01
CA CYS A 472 13.34 -25.95 -4.74
C CYS A 472 12.54 -24.94 -3.91
N LYS A 473 13.19 -24.27 -2.96
CA LYS A 473 12.61 -23.18 -2.18
C LYS A 473 12.11 -22.03 -3.04
N GLY A 474 12.78 -21.74 -4.16
CA GLY A 474 12.36 -20.73 -5.14
C GLY A 474 11.51 -21.26 -6.31
N GLY A 475 11.25 -22.56 -6.38
CA GLY A 475 10.46 -23.16 -7.46
C GLY A 475 11.18 -23.30 -8.80
N HIS A 476 12.51 -23.23 -8.81
CA HIS A 476 13.31 -23.16 -10.02
C HIS A 476 13.49 -24.52 -10.69
N THR A 477 12.43 -25.00 -11.34
CA THR A 477 12.33 -26.37 -11.90
C THR A 477 13.48 -26.74 -12.84
N SER A 478 13.90 -25.82 -13.72
CA SER A 478 15.00 -26.06 -14.66
C SER A 478 16.34 -26.21 -13.95
N VAL A 479 16.60 -25.38 -12.92
CA VAL A 479 17.80 -25.46 -12.09
C VAL A 479 17.80 -26.75 -11.28
N ALA A 480 16.68 -27.08 -10.64
CA ALA A 480 16.53 -28.33 -9.89
C ALA A 480 16.77 -29.56 -10.79
N ARG A 481 16.23 -29.56 -12.01
CA ARG A 481 16.48 -30.62 -13.01
C ARG A 481 17.96 -30.73 -13.36
N LEU A 482 18.60 -29.61 -13.68
CA LEU A 482 20.02 -29.57 -14.01
C LEU A 482 20.87 -30.13 -12.87
N LEU A 483 20.60 -29.71 -11.63
CA LEU A 483 21.31 -30.21 -10.45
C LEU A 483 21.13 -31.73 -10.28
N MET A 484 19.90 -32.25 -10.42
CA MET A 484 19.62 -33.69 -10.35
C MET A 484 20.27 -34.52 -11.48
N GLU A 485 20.60 -33.90 -12.61
CA GLU A 485 21.24 -34.54 -13.76
C GLU A 485 22.76 -34.39 -13.78
N THR A 486 23.31 -33.50 -12.93
CA THR A 486 24.74 -33.21 -12.87
C THR A 486 25.49 -34.33 -12.12
N PRO A 487 26.51 -34.97 -12.73
CA PRO A 487 27.31 -35.99 -12.05
C PRO A 487 28.18 -35.41 -10.93
N LEU A 488 28.13 -36.01 -9.74
CA LEU A 488 28.85 -35.54 -8.55
C LEU A 488 30.38 -35.73 -8.59
N HIS A 489 30.93 -36.40 -9.60
CA HIS A 489 32.37 -36.73 -9.68
C HIS A 489 32.98 -36.40 -11.06
N GLY A 490 33.76 -35.32 -11.13
CA GLY A 490 35.09 -35.22 -11.76
C GLY A 490 35.31 -35.58 -13.24
N ASN A 491 34.31 -36.06 -13.99
CA ASN A 491 34.41 -36.27 -15.43
C ASN A 491 33.38 -35.38 -16.10
N HIS A 492 33.74 -34.12 -16.33
CA HIS A 492 33.04 -33.34 -17.33
C HIS A 492 33.12 -34.09 -18.67
N PRO A 493 32.01 -34.35 -19.38
CA PRO A 493 32.14 -34.51 -20.82
C PRO A 493 32.80 -33.22 -21.33
N GLU A 494 33.86 -33.35 -22.12
CA GLU A 494 34.48 -32.20 -22.79
C GLU A 494 33.39 -31.46 -23.58
N TYR A 495 32.88 -30.36 -23.02
CA TYR A 495 32.24 -29.35 -23.81
C TYR A 495 33.37 -28.65 -24.57
N HIS A 496 33.56 -29.05 -25.83
CA HIS A 496 34.49 -28.39 -26.73
C HIS A 496 34.02 -26.95 -26.98
N PHE A 497 34.44 -26.04 -26.10
CA PHE A 497 34.72 -24.66 -26.48
C PHE A 497 36.18 -24.57 -26.90
N THR A 498 36.41 -24.01 -28.09
CA THR A 498 37.74 -23.87 -28.69
C THR A 498 38.69 -23.18 -27.73
N SER A 499 39.74 -23.90 -27.34
CA SER A 499 40.75 -23.45 -26.39
C SER A 499 41.49 -22.21 -26.92
N ILE A 500 41.42 -21.12 -26.16
CA ILE A 500 42.43 -20.06 -26.24
C ILE A 500 43.59 -20.52 -25.35
N GLN A 501 44.73 -20.77 -25.99
CA GLN A 501 45.96 -21.18 -25.31
C GLN A 501 46.43 -20.08 -24.35
N THR A 502 46.61 -20.45 -23.08
CA THR A 502 47.34 -19.65 -22.09
C THR A 502 48.85 -19.74 -22.34
N PRO A 503 49.61 -18.63 -22.38
CA PRO A 503 51.05 -18.69 -22.24
C PRO A 503 51.44 -18.86 -20.78
N SER A 504 52.39 -19.77 -20.56
CA SER A 504 53.06 -20.06 -19.30
C SER A 504 53.74 -18.84 -18.65
N SER A 505 53.75 -18.87 -17.31
CA SER A 505 54.37 -17.93 -16.36
C SER A 505 55.81 -17.48 -16.69
N PRO A 506 56.19 -16.28 -16.23
CA PRO A 506 57.25 -16.27 -15.21
C PRO A 506 57.08 -15.23 -14.09
N SER A 507 57.74 -15.56 -12.98
CA SER A 507 57.96 -14.83 -11.74
C SER A 507 58.72 -13.49 -11.86
N SER A 508 58.30 -12.53 -11.01
CA SER A 508 58.99 -11.34 -10.49
C SER A 508 59.20 -10.11 -11.41
N PRO A 509 59.07 -8.87 -10.87
CA PRO A 509 58.85 -7.66 -11.66
C PRO A 509 60.17 -6.98 -12.09
N PRO A 510 60.17 -6.30 -13.25
CA PRO A 510 60.72 -4.95 -13.21
C PRO A 510 60.02 -3.93 -14.12
N ARG A 511 59.78 -2.74 -13.54
CA ARG A 511 60.04 -1.39 -14.09
C ARG A 511 59.57 -1.07 -15.53
N VAL A 512 58.62 -0.12 -15.58
CA VAL A 512 58.27 0.77 -16.71
C VAL A 512 59.52 1.34 -17.40
N PRO A 513 59.53 1.50 -18.74
CA PRO A 513 59.38 2.84 -19.35
C PRO A 513 58.65 2.79 -20.73
N PRO A 514 58.53 3.89 -21.52
CA PRO A 514 57.23 4.50 -21.82
C PRO A 514 56.84 4.46 -23.32
N VAL A 515 55.57 4.82 -23.57
CA VAL A 515 54.93 5.27 -24.82
C VAL A 515 55.84 5.47 -26.06
N HIS A 516 55.49 4.79 -27.16
CA HIS A 516 55.49 5.40 -28.48
C HIS A 516 54.40 4.80 -29.39
N SER A 517 53.67 5.74 -29.99
CA SER A 517 52.70 5.73 -31.08
C SER A 517 52.87 4.69 -32.18
N LEU A 518 51.74 4.29 -32.77
CA LEU A 518 51.43 4.06 -34.22
C LEU A 518 50.22 3.10 -34.26
N ASP A 519 48.99 3.54 -34.49
CA ASP A 519 48.42 3.98 -35.76
C ASP A 519 48.61 2.98 -36.92
N GLN A 520 47.45 2.59 -37.49
CA GLN A 520 47.19 1.82 -38.73
C GLN A 520 47.31 0.29 -38.71
N LEU A 521 46.18 -0.38 -38.98
CA LEU A 521 46.09 -1.40 -40.03
C LEU A 521 44.66 -1.59 -40.58
N ASP A 522 44.66 -1.78 -41.88
CA ASP A 522 43.64 -1.67 -42.93
C ASP A 522 42.56 -2.79 -42.89
N PRO A 523 41.34 -2.54 -43.41
CA PRO A 523 40.23 -3.46 -43.46
C PRO A 523 40.37 -4.38 -44.67
N ASN A 524 40.23 -5.69 -44.46
CA ASN A 524 39.76 -6.72 -45.40
C ASN A 524 40.41 -8.06 -45.08
N LEU A 525 39.73 -8.91 -44.32
CA LEU A 525 39.61 -10.33 -44.66
C LEU A 525 38.34 -10.91 -44.00
N PRO A 526 37.61 -11.83 -44.66
CA PRO A 526 36.23 -12.17 -44.35
C PRO A 526 36.11 -13.31 -43.35
N LEU A 527 35.11 -13.23 -42.46
CA LEU A 527 34.67 -14.34 -41.63
C LEU A 527 33.46 -15.05 -42.29
N PRO A 528 33.44 -16.39 -42.38
CA PRO A 528 32.33 -17.14 -42.96
C PRO A 528 31.16 -17.28 -41.98
N GLY A 529 29.95 -17.05 -42.50
CA GLY A 529 28.71 -17.07 -41.73
C GLY A 529 28.20 -18.47 -41.37
N LEU A 530 27.39 -18.49 -40.31
CA LEU A 530 26.37 -19.48 -40.06
C LEU A 530 25.04 -18.77 -39.89
N ASN A 531 24.05 -19.32 -40.57
CA ASN A 531 22.77 -18.73 -40.93
C ASN A 531 21.69 -19.40 -40.07
N CYS A 532 20.91 -18.63 -39.30
CA CYS A 532 19.63 -19.06 -38.75
C CYS A 532 18.63 -17.93 -38.96
N THR A 533 17.58 -18.25 -39.69
CA THR A 533 16.55 -17.37 -40.27
C THR A 533 15.34 -17.22 -39.35
N HIS A 534 14.81 -15.98 -39.23
CA HIS A 534 13.38 -15.57 -39.19
C HIS A 534 13.36 -14.03 -38.96
N HIS A 535 13.05 -13.17 -39.96
CA HIS A 535 11.72 -12.62 -40.31
C HIS A 535 10.93 -12.17 -39.06
N ASP A 536 10.55 -10.90 -38.81
CA ASP A 536 10.45 -9.67 -39.59
C ASP A 536 10.56 -8.45 -38.63
N LEU A 537 11.45 -7.49 -38.88
CA LEU A 537 11.27 -6.08 -38.46
C LEU A 537 12.03 -5.18 -39.45
N LEU A 538 11.28 -4.30 -40.13
CA LEU A 538 11.80 -3.18 -40.93
C LEU A 538 12.23 -2.03 -40.00
N PRO A 539 13.13 -1.14 -40.47
CA PRO A 539 13.83 -0.18 -39.62
C PRO A 539 13.04 1.11 -39.43
N SER A 540 12.90 1.56 -38.18
CA SER A 540 12.45 2.92 -37.86
C SER A 540 13.66 3.86 -37.72
N SER A 541 13.54 4.97 -38.44
CA SER A 541 14.46 6.10 -38.53
C SER A 541 14.61 6.87 -37.21
N SER A 542 15.80 7.43 -37.03
CA SER A 542 16.27 8.32 -35.97
C SER A 542 15.26 9.36 -35.46
N ILE A 543 14.93 9.28 -34.18
CA ILE A 543 14.57 10.41 -33.31
C ILE A 543 15.31 10.17 -31.99
N MET A 544 16.21 11.08 -31.61
CA MET A 544 16.88 11.08 -30.31
C MET A 544 15.86 11.44 -29.23
N VAL A 545 15.75 10.61 -28.20
CA VAL A 545 15.03 10.93 -26.95
C VAL A 545 16.10 11.22 -25.88
N PRO A 546 16.01 12.32 -25.11
CA PRO A 546 16.93 12.59 -24.00
C PRO A 546 16.76 11.54 -22.87
N PRO A 547 17.83 11.10 -22.19
CA PRO A 547 17.74 10.19 -21.06
C PRO A 547 17.38 10.94 -19.77
N GLY A 548 16.36 10.47 -19.07
CA GLY A 548 15.94 10.97 -17.76
C GLY A 548 14.48 10.65 -17.53
N LEU A 549 14.21 9.46 -16.96
CA LEU A 549 12.93 9.00 -16.34
C LEU A 549 12.90 7.47 -16.27
N LEU A 550 13.54 6.89 -15.25
CA LEU A 550 13.23 5.54 -14.75
C LEU A 550 13.40 5.53 -13.22
N PRO A 551 12.45 4.95 -12.45
CA PRO A 551 12.62 4.72 -11.03
C PRO A 551 13.48 3.46 -10.80
N SER A 552 14.55 3.59 -10.02
CA SER A 552 15.28 2.48 -9.38
C SER A 552 14.68 2.30 -7.96
N THR A 553 14.49 1.14 -7.32
CA THR A 553 14.69 -0.29 -7.58
C THR A 553 13.60 -1.05 -6.79
N GLY A 554 13.27 -2.28 -7.17
CA GLY A 554 12.32 -3.14 -6.45
C GLY A 554 12.99 -4.32 -5.75
N VAL A 555 12.82 -4.45 -4.42
CA VAL A 555 12.68 -5.71 -3.64
C VAL A 555 11.81 -5.38 -2.40
N PRO A 556 10.84 -6.24 -1.99
CA PRO A 556 9.63 -5.77 -1.31
C PRO A 556 9.79 -5.61 0.22
N MET A 557 9.31 -4.48 0.73
CA MET A 557 8.80 -4.35 2.10
C MET A 557 7.38 -3.77 2.05
N THR A 558 6.58 -4.22 3.01
CA THR A 558 5.12 -4.14 3.09
C THR A 558 4.55 -2.75 3.39
N ASP A 559 3.34 -2.51 2.86
CA ASP A 559 2.32 -1.48 3.14
C ASP A 559 2.53 -0.03 2.64
N ASP A 560 1.71 0.31 1.63
CA ASP A 560 0.85 1.50 1.46
C ASP A 560 1.41 2.89 1.80
N LYS A 561 1.95 3.57 0.77
CA LYS A 561 1.64 4.98 0.40
C LYS A 561 2.47 5.62 -0.72
N LEU A 562 3.47 4.94 -1.30
CA LEU A 562 4.46 5.60 -2.19
C LEU A 562 4.16 5.58 -3.71
N GLY A 563 2.91 5.33 -4.13
CA GLY A 563 2.59 5.06 -5.54
C GLY A 563 1.85 6.16 -6.31
N PHE A 564 1.58 7.33 -5.71
CA PHE A 564 0.67 8.32 -6.32
C PHE A 564 1.32 9.65 -6.74
N LEU A 565 2.49 10.02 -6.21
CA LEU A 565 3.05 11.38 -6.38
C LEU A 565 4.01 11.52 -7.57
N THR A 566 4.75 10.47 -7.95
CA THR A 566 5.80 10.58 -8.98
C THR A 566 5.29 10.42 -10.43
N THR A 567 4.05 10.02 -10.66
CA THR A 567 3.54 9.80 -12.04
C THR A 567 2.78 11.00 -12.60
N SER A 568 2.23 11.87 -11.75
CA SER A 568 1.42 13.03 -12.18
C SER A 568 2.27 14.27 -12.50
N LEU A 569 3.29 14.53 -11.67
CA LEU A 569 4.20 15.67 -11.81
C LEU A 569 5.02 15.63 -13.12
N TYR A 570 5.54 14.45 -13.49
CA TYR A 570 6.33 14.28 -14.71
C TYR A 570 5.48 14.31 -16.00
N LYS A 571 4.19 14.00 -15.90
CA LYS A 571 3.29 13.97 -17.06
C LYS A 571 2.89 15.38 -17.50
N ASN A 572 2.73 16.31 -16.56
CA ASN A 572 2.35 17.69 -16.84
C ASN A 572 3.54 18.53 -17.36
N ALA A 573 4.76 18.30 -16.88
CA ALA A 573 5.97 18.95 -17.41
C ALA A 573 6.22 18.61 -18.89
N PHE A 574 6.01 17.35 -19.29
CA PHE A 574 6.14 16.90 -20.69
C PHE A 574 5.08 17.49 -21.62
N LEU A 575 3.84 17.66 -21.13
CA LEU A 575 2.75 18.27 -21.90
C LEU A 575 2.96 19.78 -22.12
N ASN A 576 3.52 20.47 -21.11
CA ASN A 576 3.79 21.91 -21.19
C ASN A 576 4.95 22.26 -22.16
N GLU A 577 5.98 21.42 -22.24
CA GLU A 577 7.08 21.61 -23.21
C GLU A 577 6.59 21.41 -24.67
N LEU A 578 5.63 20.50 -24.88
CA LEU A 578 5.00 20.26 -26.18
C LEU A 578 4.08 21.42 -26.62
N GLU A 579 3.29 22.00 -25.71
CA GLU A 579 2.44 23.17 -26.01
C GLU A 579 3.28 24.43 -26.33
N ARG A 580 4.49 24.55 -25.77
CA ARG A 580 5.40 25.67 -26.03
C ARG A 580 6.05 25.64 -27.42
N GLU A 581 6.30 24.46 -27.97
CA GLU A 581 6.93 24.23 -29.29
C GLU A 581 5.90 24.14 -30.45
N MET A 582 4.61 23.98 -30.14
CA MET A 582 3.52 23.87 -31.13
C MET A 582 3.48 24.98 -32.19
N PRO A 583 3.72 26.27 -31.90
CA PRO A 583 3.65 27.34 -32.89
C PRO A 583 4.74 27.29 -33.99
N SER A 584 5.81 26.51 -33.78
CA SER A 584 6.93 26.36 -34.73
C SER A 584 6.80 25.16 -35.69
N LEU A 585 5.80 24.30 -35.50
CA LEU A 585 5.64 23.05 -36.25
C LEU A 585 4.71 23.20 -37.47
N THR A 586 4.86 22.31 -38.45
CA THR A 586 3.97 22.30 -39.62
C THR A 586 2.58 21.74 -39.25
N PRO A 587 1.50 22.11 -39.97
CA PRO A 587 0.15 21.64 -39.64
C PRO A 587 -0.01 20.10 -39.65
N GLU A 588 0.80 19.39 -40.44
CA GLU A 588 0.81 17.92 -40.49
C GLU A 588 1.53 17.28 -39.28
N GLU A 589 2.47 17.99 -38.66
CA GLU A 589 3.16 17.58 -37.43
C GLU A 589 2.28 17.86 -36.20
N GLN A 590 1.61 19.02 -36.16
CA GLN A 590 0.60 19.36 -35.14
C GLN A 590 -0.52 18.31 -35.10
N GLN A 591 -1.06 17.93 -36.27
CA GLN A 591 -2.13 16.94 -36.36
C GLN A 591 -1.70 15.52 -35.95
N ARG A 592 -0.41 15.17 -36.10
CA ARG A 592 0.15 13.89 -35.62
C ARG A 592 0.36 13.87 -34.12
N ILE A 593 0.81 14.98 -33.55
CA ILE A 593 1.03 15.13 -32.11
C ILE A 593 -0.32 15.14 -31.38
N GLU A 594 -1.33 15.86 -31.90
CA GLU A 594 -2.69 15.85 -31.35
C GLU A 594 -3.35 14.46 -31.40
N ALA A 595 -3.12 13.69 -32.46
CA ALA A 595 -3.65 12.33 -32.58
C ALA A 595 -2.99 11.34 -31.60
N GLU A 596 -1.69 11.47 -31.35
CA GLU A 596 -0.99 10.62 -30.38
C GLU A 596 -1.28 11.07 -28.93
N LEU A 597 -1.50 12.36 -28.70
CA LEU A 597 -1.96 12.91 -27.43
C LEU A 597 -3.36 12.39 -27.05
N GLU A 598 -4.29 12.34 -28.00
CA GLU A 598 -5.61 11.74 -27.75
C GLU A 598 -5.55 10.23 -27.54
N ARG A 599 -4.60 9.54 -28.19
CA ARG A 599 -4.35 8.12 -27.95
C ARG A 599 -3.84 7.87 -26.51
N VAL A 600 -2.93 8.71 -26.01
CA VAL A 600 -2.38 8.63 -24.64
C VAL A 600 -3.41 9.04 -23.58
N LYS A 601 -4.29 10.01 -23.88
CA LYS A 601 -5.46 10.33 -23.03
C LYS A 601 -6.44 9.16 -22.95
N HIS A 602 -6.64 8.44 -24.06
CA HIS A 602 -7.48 7.25 -24.10
C HIS A 602 -6.88 6.05 -23.34
N GLU A 603 -5.55 5.86 -23.36
CA GLU A 603 -4.86 4.81 -22.59
C GLU A 603 -4.80 5.14 -21.08
N ALA A 604 -4.86 6.42 -20.69
CA ALA A 604 -4.93 6.85 -19.28
C ALA A 604 -6.32 6.64 -18.62
N LEU A 605 -7.38 6.54 -19.42
CA LEU A 605 -8.74 6.23 -18.96
C LEU A 605 -8.93 4.76 -18.51
N GLU A 606 -7.93 3.88 -18.66
CA GLU A 606 -7.98 2.49 -18.20
C GLU A 606 -7.27 2.20 -16.85
N ILE A 607 -6.61 3.19 -16.22
CA ILE A 607 -5.86 2.97 -14.95
C ILE A 607 -6.48 3.69 -13.72
N THR A 608 -7.56 4.46 -13.88
CA THR A 608 -8.26 5.09 -12.75
C THR A 608 -9.63 4.45 -12.49
N THR A 609 -9.64 3.29 -11.84
CA THR A 609 -10.83 2.82 -11.09
C THR A 609 -10.43 2.33 -9.69
N PRO A 610 -10.91 2.95 -8.60
CA PRO A 610 -10.95 2.27 -7.30
C PRO A 610 -12.03 1.17 -7.33
N PRO A 611 -11.79 -0.03 -6.76
CA PRO A 611 -12.75 -1.11 -6.87
C PRO A 611 -13.88 -0.94 -5.84
N SER A 612 -15.14 -1.00 -6.29
CA SER A 612 -16.32 -1.53 -5.56
C SER A 612 -17.64 -1.10 -6.22
N PRO A 613 -18.77 -1.85 -6.15
CA PRO A 613 -18.95 -3.28 -6.27
C PRO A 613 -20.08 -3.56 -7.28
N PHE A 614 -19.79 -4.07 -8.49
CA PHE A 614 -20.87 -4.42 -9.43
C PHE A 614 -21.49 -5.77 -9.11
N ARG A 615 -22.65 -5.66 -8.47
CA ARG A 615 -23.77 -6.60 -8.48
C ARG A 615 -24.53 -6.40 -9.79
N LEU A 616 -24.51 -7.36 -10.71
CA LEU A 616 -25.59 -7.53 -11.69
C LEU A 616 -25.82 -9.01 -11.99
N ASP A 617 -27.01 -9.44 -11.59
CA ASP A 617 -27.75 -10.61 -12.06
C ASP A 617 -28.51 -10.17 -13.36
N PRO A 618 -29.34 -11.01 -14.00
CA PRO A 618 -29.01 -12.03 -15.00
C PRO A 618 -29.69 -11.74 -16.36
N THR A 619 -29.37 -12.54 -17.40
CA THR A 619 -30.15 -12.89 -18.63
C THR A 619 -29.14 -13.21 -19.74
N SER A 620 -29.29 -14.15 -20.66
CA SER A 620 -30.31 -15.16 -20.99
C SER A 620 -29.70 -15.99 -22.13
N ALA A 621 -29.77 -17.31 -22.08
CA ALA A 621 -29.91 -18.16 -23.26
C ALA A 621 -30.27 -19.58 -22.83
N ASP A 622 -31.46 -19.97 -23.26
CA ASP A 622 -32.13 -21.26 -23.10
C ASP A 622 -31.29 -22.46 -23.57
N VAL A 623 -31.64 -23.67 -23.08
CA VAL A 623 -32.29 -24.74 -23.87
C VAL A 623 -32.34 -26.04 -23.04
N ASP A 624 -33.58 -26.40 -22.68
CA ASP A 624 -34.23 -27.72 -22.60
C ASP A 624 -33.78 -28.90 -21.73
N SER A 625 -34.85 -29.51 -21.19
CA SER A 625 -35.13 -30.95 -20.97
C SER A 625 -34.78 -31.56 -19.58
N ILE A 626 -35.76 -31.76 -18.68
CA ILE A 626 -36.89 -32.73 -18.61
C ILE A 626 -36.52 -34.01 -17.85
N GLY A 627 -37.33 -34.32 -16.81
CA GLY A 627 -37.63 -35.68 -16.33
C GLY A 627 -37.00 -36.01 -14.98
N ASP A 628 -37.68 -35.84 -13.84
CA ASP A 628 -38.78 -36.65 -13.27
C ASP A 628 -38.32 -37.83 -12.41
N GLY A 629 -38.96 -37.96 -11.24
CA GLY A 629 -39.15 -39.20 -10.46
C GLY A 629 -38.41 -39.23 -9.13
N GLU A 630 -39.06 -39.00 -7.96
CA GLU A 630 -39.89 -39.97 -7.21
C GLU A 630 -39.04 -41.18 -6.73
N GLU A 631 -38.98 -41.65 -5.47
CA GLU A 631 -39.87 -41.77 -4.30
C GLU A 631 -38.95 -42.22 -3.13
N SER A 632 -38.95 -41.61 -1.94
CA SER A 632 -39.69 -41.99 -0.72
C SER A 632 -39.85 -43.49 -0.38
N GLY A 633 -39.52 -43.87 0.86
CA GLY A 633 -40.11 -45.02 1.56
C GLY A 633 -39.11 -45.82 2.42
N ALA A 634 -38.96 -45.48 3.70
CA ALA A 634 -39.55 -46.20 4.85
C ALA A 634 -38.71 -47.44 5.27
N SER A 635 -37.92 -47.39 6.35
CA SER A 635 -38.25 -47.36 7.80
C SER A 635 -38.36 -48.75 8.42
N ASP A 636 -38.04 -48.78 9.72
CA ASP A 636 -38.28 -49.79 10.76
C ASP A 636 -37.14 -50.84 10.88
N ASP A 637 -36.30 -50.80 11.90
CA ASP A 637 -36.51 -51.12 13.34
C ASP A 637 -35.69 -52.39 13.62
N GLU A 638 -35.05 -52.69 14.75
CA GLU A 638 -34.91 -52.09 16.07
C GLU A 638 -33.78 -52.91 16.76
N ALA A 639 -33.08 -52.29 17.72
CA ALA A 639 -32.76 -52.83 19.06
C ALA A 639 -32.04 -54.20 19.23
N SER A 640 -31.16 -54.46 20.22
CA SER A 640 -30.72 -53.74 21.40
C SER A 640 -29.69 -54.59 22.18
N LEU A 641 -28.76 -53.90 22.85
CA LEU A 641 -28.23 -54.12 24.22
C LEU A 641 -27.45 -55.43 24.54
N HIS A 642 -26.18 -55.31 24.96
CA HIS A 642 -25.79 -55.05 26.36
C HIS A 642 -24.26 -55.04 26.59
N SER A 643 -23.78 -54.04 27.36
CA SER A 643 -22.63 -53.95 28.31
C SER A 643 -21.35 -54.78 28.06
N GLY A 644 -20.12 -54.28 28.17
CA GLY A 644 -19.59 -53.23 29.05
C GLY A 644 -18.70 -53.82 30.16
N TYR A 645 -17.47 -53.31 30.26
CA TYR A 645 -16.44 -53.46 31.32
C TYR A 645 -15.53 -54.71 31.29
N ALA A 646 -14.24 -54.67 31.66
CA ALA A 646 -13.14 -53.70 31.75
C ALA A 646 -11.95 -54.45 32.44
N ASP A 647 -10.79 -53.79 32.51
CA ASP A 647 -9.53 -54.10 33.22
C ASP A 647 -8.55 -55.05 32.52
N ASN A 648 -7.39 -54.55 32.03
CA ASN A 648 -6.15 -54.15 32.75
C ASN A 648 -5.36 -55.40 33.21
N SER A 649 -4.05 -55.54 33.10
CA SER A 649 -2.92 -54.72 32.62
C SER A 649 -1.67 -55.60 32.72
N ASP A 650 -0.63 -55.22 31.97
CA ASP A 650 0.80 -55.42 32.22
C ASP A 650 1.53 -56.78 32.10
N ASP A 651 2.65 -56.62 31.38
CA ASP A 651 4.02 -57.10 31.63
C ASP A 651 4.56 -58.38 30.98
N GLY A 652 5.74 -58.21 30.37
CA GLY A 652 6.79 -59.23 30.32
C GLY A 652 7.08 -59.90 28.97
N SER A 653 8.08 -59.38 28.24
CA SER A 653 8.89 -60.19 27.31
C SER A 653 9.73 -61.23 28.11
N PRO A 654 10.12 -62.39 27.53
CA PRO A 654 11.35 -62.44 26.72
C PRO A 654 11.40 -63.51 25.60
N CYS A 655 12.47 -63.40 24.79
CA CYS A 655 12.95 -64.23 23.69
C CYS A 655 12.85 -65.77 23.86
N GLU A 656 12.70 -66.51 22.74
CA GLU A 656 13.60 -67.61 22.37
C GLU A 656 13.41 -68.10 20.91
N TYR A 657 14.44 -68.80 20.45
CA TYR A 657 14.90 -69.02 19.07
C TYR A 657 14.57 -70.44 18.55
N VAL A 658 15.06 -70.75 17.33
CA VAL A 658 15.15 -72.06 16.63
C VAL A 658 13.93 -72.39 15.75
N GLY A 659 14.00 -72.67 14.44
CA GLY A 659 15.04 -73.11 13.51
C GLY A 659 14.37 -73.86 12.32
N PRO A 660 15.09 -74.51 11.39
CA PRO A 660 15.27 -74.02 10.00
C PRO A 660 14.87 -75.01 8.88
N SER A 661 14.93 -74.57 7.60
CA SER A 661 15.25 -75.31 6.34
C SER A 661 14.53 -74.65 5.15
N SER A 662 14.98 -74.58 3.90
CA SER A 662 16.20 -74.92 3.16
C SER A 662 15.98 -74.39 1.73
N MET A 663 16.94 -73.67 1.14
CA MET A 663 17.01 -73.36 -0.32
C MET A 663 17.76 -74.49 -1.08
N PRO A 664 18.05 -74.45 -2.40
CA PRO A 664 17.75 -73.48 -3.49
C PRO A 664 17.33 -74.13 -4.84
N LEU A 665 17.05 -73.32 -5.88
CA LEU A 665 17.57 -73.48 -7.27
C LEU A 665 17.22 -72.23 -8.13
N THR A 666 18.25 -71.64 -8.75
CA THR A 666 18.22 -70.50 -9.70
C THR A 666 17.92 -70.92 -11.15
N PRO A 667 17.52 -69.99 -12.04
CA PRO A 667 18.39 -69.71 -13.20
C PRO A 667 18.46 -68.23 -13.67
N THR A 668 19.71 -67.80 -13.97
CA THR A 668 20.27 -66.89 -15.01
C THR A 668 19.71 -65.47 -15.32
N PRO A 669 20.58 -64.51 -15.71
CA PRO A 669 20.32 -63.07 -15.67
C PRO A 669 19.92 -62.43 -17.01
N SER A 670 19.12 -61.35 -16.93
CA SER A 670 18.81 -60.40 -18.02
C SER A 670 19.73 -59.16 -17.90
N PRO A 671 19.95 -58.37 -18.98
CA PRO A 671 21.10 -57.47 -19.09
C PRO A 671 21.01 -56.27 -18.15
N ALA A 672 22.17 -55.89 -17.61
CA ALA A 672 22.37 -54.76 -16.73
C ALA A 672 21.91 -53.44 -17.37
N SER A 673 20.93 -52.80 -16.74
CA SER A 673 20.76 -51.35 -16.77
C SER A 673 22.03 -50.69 -16.20
N PRO A 674 22.48 -49.55 -16.74
CA PRO A 674 23.67 -48.88 -16.22
C PRO A 674 23.42 -48.49 -14.76
N THR A 675 24.30 -48.96 -13.89
CA THR A 675 24.35 -48.60 -12.47
C THR A 675 24.71 -47.12 -12.35
N PHE A 676 23.69 -46.28 -12.20
CA PHE A 676 23.82 -44.88 -11.80
C PHE A 676 23.98 -44.85 -10.27
N VAL A 677 25.04 -44.22 -9.76
CA VAL A 677 25.30 -44.04 -8.33
C VAL A 677 25.93 -42.67 -8.13
N PRO A 678 25.56 -41.91 -7.08
CA PRO A 678 24.22 -41.46 -6.73
C PRO A 678 23.94 -40.07 -7.35
N ALA A 679 22.66 -39.82 -7.70
CA ALA A 679 22.17 -38.47 -7.92
C ALA A 679 22.20 -37.70 -6.59
N ILE A 680 22.19 -36.36 -6.62
CA ILE A 680 21.98 -35.52 -5.43
C ILE A 680 20.86 -36.13 -4.56
N ASP A 681 21.08 -36.23 -3.25
CA ASP A 681 20.10 -36.77 -2.32
C ASP A 681 18.87 -35.83 -2.28
N ILE A 682 17.78 -36.28 -2.90
CA ILE A 682 16.51 -35.55 -2.95
C ILE A 682 15.78 -35.55 -1.60
N GLU A 683 16.14 -36.48 -0.71
CA GLU A 683 15.57 -36.63 0.63
C GLU A 683 16.40 -35.94 1.72
N GLN A 684 17.44 -35.19 1.32
CA GLN A 684 18.19 -34.37 2.25
C GLN A 684 17.25 -33.37 2.95
N GLN A 685 17.39 -33.28 4.26
CA GLN A 685 16.53 -32.46 5.12
C GLN A 685 17.29 -31.28 5.68
N THR A 686 16.60 -30.15 5.84
CA THR A 686 17.13 -29.02 6.62
C THR A 686 17.14 -29.33 8.12
N ASP A 687 18.12 -28.80 8.85
CA ASP A 687 18.19 -28.94 10.31
C ASP A 687 17.16 -28.04 11.03
N SER A 688 16.73 -26.96 10.37
CA SER A 688 15.84 -25.95 10.95
C SER A 688 14.42 -26.47 11.15
N ASN A 689 13.83 -27.07 10.11
CA ASN A 689 12.46 -27.54 10.07
C ASN A 689 12.30 -28.97 9.49
N HIS A 690 13.38 -29.67 9.16
CA HIS A 690 13.32 -30.97 8.50
C HIS A 690 12.59 -30.93 7.16
N ASP A 691 12.76 -29.86 6.39
CA ASP A 691 12.15 -29.74 5.08
C ASP A 691 12.97 -30.49 4.02
N THR A 692 12.28 -31.22 3.14
CA THR A 692 12.85 -31.85 1.94
C THR A 692 12.56 -31.02 0.70
N ALA A 693 13.14 -31.39 -0.44
CA ALA A 693 12.88 -30.73 -1.71
C ALA A 693 11.37 -30.74 -2.06
N LEU A 694 10.69 -31.87 -1.79
CA LEU A 694 9.25 -32.01 -2.02
C LEU A 694 8.42 -31.16 -1.05
N SER A 695 8.79 -31.10 0.24
CA SER A 695 8.03 -30.29 1.20
C SER A 695 8.12 -28.80 0.88
N MET A 696 9.30 -28.31 0.47
CA MET A 696 9.49 -26.92 0.02
C MET A 696 8.74 -26.62 -1.27
N ALA A 697 8.84 -27.51 -2.27
CA ALA A 697 8.13 -27.35 -3.54
C ALA A 697 6.61 -27.33 -3.36
N ALA A 698 6.09 -28.20 -2.47
CA ALA A 698 4.67 -28.26 -2.16
C ALA A 698 4.19 -27.04 -1.35
N ALA A 699 4.99 -26.56 -0.40
CA ALA A 699 4.69 -25.35 0.37
C ALA A 699 4.66 -24.08 -0.50
N GLY A 700 5.46 -24.01 -1.57
CA GLY A 700 5.47 -22.91 -2.55
C GLY A 700 4.51 -23.09 -3.73
N GLY A 701 3.84 -24.23 -3.85
CA GLY A 701 2.91 -24.51 -4.95
C GLY A 701 3.55 -24.68 -6.32
N HIS A 702 4.80 -25.16 -6.35
CA HIS A 702 5.57 -25.28 -7.58
C HIS A 702 5.22 -26.57 -8.33
N ASP A 703 4.06 -26.59 -9.00
CA ASP A 703 3.47 -27.79 -9.61
C ASP A 703 4.44 -28.61 -10.47
N ASP A 704 5.17 -27.97 -11.39
CA ASP A 704 6.09 -28.69 -12.29
C ASP A 704 7.32 -29.24 -11.56
N LEU A 705 7.76 -28.56 -10.51
CA LEU A 705 8.81 -29.05 -9.64
C LEU A 705 8.32 -30.22 -8.79
N VAL A 706 7.10 -30.16 -8.24
CA VAL A 706 6.47 -31.27 -7.52
C VAL A 706 6.33 -32.49 -8.43
N LYS A 707 5.85 -32.33 -9.68
CA LYS A 707 5.82 -33.42 -10.68
C LYS A 707 7.20 -34.04 -10.88
N LEU A 708 8.21 -33.20 -11.07
CA LEU A 708 9.58 -33.64 -11.32
C LEU A 708 10.14 -34.43 -10.12
N LEU A 709 9.95 -33.93 -8.90
CA LEU A 709 10.42 -34.56 -7.67
C LEU A 709 9.72 -35.91 -7.42
N LEU A 710 8.41 -35.99 -7.64
CA LEU A 710 7.65 -37.24 -7.54
C LEU A 710 8.09 -38.27 -8.60
N GLN A 711 8.33 -37.84 -9.84
CA GLN A 711 8.91 -38.71 -10.88
C GLN A 711 10.30 -39.24 -10.53
N ARG A 712 11.07 -38.51 -9.72
CA ARG A 712 12.39 -38.92 -9.23
C ARG A 712 12.33 -39.75 -7.94
N GLY A 713 11.13 -40.04 -7.44
CA GLY A 713 10.90 -40.96 -6.32
C GLY A 713 10.92 -40.29 -4.95
N SER A 714 10.53 -39.01 -4.85
CA SER A 714 10.51 -38.31 -3.56
C SER A 714 9.50 -38.92 -2.57
N GLU A 715 9.80 -38.89 -1.27
CA GLU A 715 8.93 -39.45 -0.23
C GLU A 715 7.67 -38.60 -0.01
N LEU A 716 6.51 -39.15 -0.39
CA LEU A 716 5.22 -38.45 -0.35
C LEU A 716 4.73 -38.11 1.06
N GLU A 717 5.03 -38.96 2.04
CA GLU A 717 4.54 -38.89 3.42
C GLU A 717 5.60 -38.37 4.40
N HIS A 718 6.67 -37.77 3.89
CA HIS A 718 7.68 -37.12 4.72
C HIS A 718 7.03 -36.08 5.64
N ARG A 719 7.57 -35.93 6.85
CA ARG A 719 7.04 -35.05 7.88
C ARG A 719 8.09 -34.04 8.31
N ASP A 720 7.74 -32.76 8.21
CA ASP A 720 8.54 -31.69 8.77
C ASP A 720 8.56 -31.75 10.32
N LYS A 721 9.28 -30.83 10.96
CA LYS A 721 9.40 -30.74 12.42
C LYS A 721 8.06 -30.50 13.15
N LYS A 722 7.03 -30.02 12.45
CA LYS A 722 5.67 -29.81 12.97
C LYS A 722 4.77 -31.03 12.68
N GLY A 723 5.29 -32.04 12.00
CA GLY A 723 4.57 -33.22 11.55
C GLY A 723 3.72 -32.98 10.29
N CYS A 724 3.97 -31.90 9.55
CA CYS A 724 3.24 -31.56 8.34
C CYS A 724 3.80 -32.32 7.13
N THR A 725 2.91 -32.96 6.37
CA THR A 725 3.24 -33.61 5.08
C THR A 725 3.22 -32.59 3.93
N PRO A 726 3.82 -32.90 2.76
CA PRO A 726 3.68 -32.07 1.56
C PRO A 726 2.22 -31.73 1.21
N LEU A 727 1.27 -32.65 1.45
CA LEU A 727 -0.16 -32.41 1.26
C LEU A 727 -0.69 -31.34 2.24
N ILE A 728 -0.31 -31.43 3.52
CA ILE A 728 -0.68 -30.43 4.53
C ILE A 728 -0.10 -29.06 4.19
N LEU A 729 1.17 -29.00 3.77
CA LEU A 729 1.86 -27.76 3.41
C LEU A 729 1.22 -27.08 2.19
N SER A 730 0.97 -27.84 1.11
CA SER A 730 0.30 -27.32 -0.09
C SER A 730 -1.14 -26.87 0.17
N ALA A 731 -1.90 -27.59 1.00
CA ALA A 731 -3.24 -27.19 1.42
C ALA A 731 -3.23 -25.91 2.28
N THR A 732 -2.22 -25.74 3.14
CA THR A 732 -2.04 -24.52 3.95
C THR A 732 -1.71 -23.30 3.07
N GLY A 733 -0.85 -23.51 2.06
CA GLY A 733 -0.54 -22.50 1.03
C GLY A 733 -1.70 -22.20 0.09
N GLY A 734 -2.65 -23.13 -0.05
CA GLY A 734 -3.82 -23.02 -0.92
C GLY A 734 -3.55 -23.42 -2.36
N HIS A 735 -2.52 -24.23 -2.60
CA HIS A 735 -2.09 -24.64 -3.93
C HIS A 735 -2.93 -25.83 -4.42
N ALA A 736 -4.16 -25.57 -4.88
CA ALA A 736 -5.13 -26.60 -5.24
C ALA A 736 -4.62 -27.60 -6.30
N SER A 737 -3.89 -27.13 -7.31
CA SER A 737 -3.25 -28.00 -8.32
C SER A 737 -2.24 -28.96 -7.70
N THR A 738 -1.39 -28.46 -6.80
CA THR A 738 -0.40 -29.28 -6.09
C THR A 738 -1.11 -30.29 -5.17
N VAL A 739 -2.15 -29.86 -4.45
CA VAL A 739 -2.97 -30.73 -3.60
C VAL A 739 -3.57 -31.87 -4.43
N GLN A 740 -4.20 -31.56 -5.57
CA GLN A 740 -4.77 -32.57 -6.47
C GLN A 740 -3.71 -33.56 -6.94
N MET A 741 -2.54 -33.05 -7.34
CA MET A 741 -1.44 -33.89 -7.82
C MET A 741 -0.91 -34.84 -6.75
N LEU A 742 -0.76 -34.38 -5.51
CA LEU A 742 -0.34 -35.21 -4.38
C LEU A 742 -1.38 -36.29 -4.06
N LEU A 743 -2.67 -35.95 -4.11
CA LEU A 743 -3.77 -36.92 -3.95
C LEU A 743 -3.78 -37.95 -5.09
N ASP A 744 -3.54 -37.54 -6.34
CA ASP A 744 -3.45 -38.44 -7.49
C ASP A 744 -2.29 -39.43 -7.37
N GLN A 745 -1.21 -39.07 -6.66
CA GLN A 745 -0.10 -39.96 -6.32
C GLN A 745 -0.34 -40.79 -5.05
N GLY A 746 -1.50 -40.66 -4.40
CA GLY A 746 -1.92 -41.48 -3.27
C GLY A 746 -1.50 -40.93 -1.90
N ALA A 747 -1.37 -39.62 -1.75
CA ALA A 747 -1.09 -39.00 -0.45
C ALA A 747 -2.22 -39.27 0.55
N ASP A 748 -1.87 -39.50 1.82
CA ASP A 748 -2.85 -39.71 2.89
C ASP A 748 -3.62 -38.42 3.19
N ILE A 749 -4.86 -38.34 2.71
CA ILE A 749 -5.74 -37.19 2.88
C ILE A 749 -6.08 -36.89 4.35
N GLU A 750 -5.99 -37.90 5.21
CA GLU A 750 -6.26 -37.80 6.65
C GLU A 750 -4.98 -37.68 7.49
N ALA A 751 -3.84 -37.45 6.86
CA ALA A 751 -2.60 -37.15 7.57
C ALA A 751 -2.81 -35.95 8.51
N GLN A 752 -2.32 -36.10 9.74
CA GLN A 752 -2.45 -35.09 10.79
C GLN A 752 -1.10 -34.50 11.15
N SER A 753 -1.06 -33.20 11.42
CA SER A 753 0.09 -32.56 12.07
C SER A 753 0.32 -33.11 13.48
N ASP A 754 1.56 -33.04 13.98
CA ASP A 754 1.89 -33.68 15.26
C ASP A 754 1.33 -32.93 16.47
N ARG A 755 1.44 -31.60 16.47
CA ARG A 755 1.10 -30.77 17.63
C ARG A 755 -0.39 -30.46 17.74
N THR A 756 -1.02 -30.07 16.64
CA THR A 756 -2.42 -29.63 16.66
C THR A 756 -3.38 -30.70 16.17
N LYS A 757 -2.87 -31.78 15.58
CA LYS A 757 -3.65 -32.84 14.95
C LYS A 757 -4.53 -32.34 13.81
N ASP A 758 -4.22 -31.18 13.26
CA ASP A 758 -4.93 -30.64 12.10
C ASP A 758 -4.62 -31.46 10.83
N THR A 759 -5.64 -31.66 10.00
CA THR A 759 -5.56 -32.27 8.66
C THR A 759 -5.34 -31.20 7.59
N ALA A 760 -5.06 -31.61 6.35
CA ALA A 760 -5.00 -30.70 5.21
C ALA A 760 -6.29 -29.86 5.07
N LEU A 761 -7.45 -30.48 5.26
CA LEU A 761 -8.75 -29.79 5.19
C LEU A 761 -8.93 -28.77 6.31
N SER A 762 -8.55 -29.08 7.55
CA SER A 762 -8.72 -28.15 8.67
C SER A 762 -7.84 -26.91 8.52
N LEU A 763 -6.61 -27.06 8.02
CA LEU A 763 -5.70 -25.94 7.75
C LEU A 763 -6.11 -25.12 6.53
N ALA A 764 -6.58 -25.77 5.44
CA ALA A 764 -7.16 -25.07 4.29
C ALA A 764 -8.38 -24.22 4.69
N CYS A 765 -9.26 -24.77 5.53
CA CYS A 765 -10.40 -24.04 6.10
C CYS A 765 -9.99 -22.90 7.03
N SER A 766 -8.96 -23.09 7.87
CA SER A 766 -8.44 -22.03 8.74
C SER A 766 -7.74 -20.90 7.96
N GLY A 767 -7.12 -21.23 6.82
CA GLY A 767 -6.41 -20.29 5.95
C GLY A 767 -7.26 -19.66 4.84
N GLY A 768 -8.56 -20.02 4.74
CA GLY A 768 -9.43 -19.45 3.72
C GLY A 768 -9.17 -19.95 2.29
N ARG A 769 -8.55 -21.13 2.14
CA ARG A 769 -8.12 -21.67 0.85
C ARG A 769 -9.25 -22.43 0.13
N GLN A 770 -10.20 -21.71 -0.46
CA GLN A 770 -11.44 -22.31 -0.98
C GLN A 770 -11.20 -23.40 -2.03
N GLU A 771 -10.37 -23.16 -3.05
CA GLU A 771 -10.11 -24.16 -4.11
C GLU A 771 -9.47 -25.44 -3.56
N ALA A 772 -8.52 -25.31 -2.62
CA ALA A 772 -7.93 -26.46 -1.94
C ALA A 772 -8.97 -27.23 -1.11
N VAL A 773 -9.92 -26.54 -0.47
CA VAL A 773 -11.05 -27.18 0.23
C VAL A 773 -11.93 -27.98 -0.73
N GLU A 774 -12.25 -27.42 -1.90
CA GLU A 774 -13.05 -28.12 -2.92
C GLU A 774 -12.37 -29.41 -3.40
N VAL A 775 -11.06 -29.34 -3.69
CA VAL A 775 -10.25 -30.51 -4.06
C VAL A 775 -10.23 -31.56 -2.94
N LEU A 776 -10.00 -31.15 -1.70
CA LEU A 776 -9.94 -32.07 -0.56
C LEU A 776 -11.30 -32.75 -0.28
N ILE A 777 -12.40 -32.01 -0.37
CA ILE A 777 -13.75 -32.58 -0.21
C ILE A 777 -14.08 -33.52 -1.36
N ALA A 778 -13.72 -33.18 -2.61
CA ALA A 778 -13.84 -34.09 -3.75
C ALA A 778 -13.01 -35.37 -3.55
N GLY A 779 -11.86 -35.27 -2.88
CA GLY A 779 -11.03 -36.38 -2.42
C GLY A 779 -11.57 -37.17 -1.23
N SER A 780 -12.80 -36.87 -0.77
CA SER A 780 -13.45 -37.51 0.39
C SER A 780 -12.80 -37.22 1.75
N ALA A 781 -12.20 -36.03 1.93
CA ALA A 781 -11.68 -35.58 3.22
C ALA A 781 -12.76 -35.51 4.30
N ASN A 782 -12.41 -35.86 5.53
CA ASN A 782 -13.30 -35.82 6.68
C ASN A 782 -13.55 -34.38 7.18
N PHE A 783 -14.69 -33.80 6.79
CA PHE A 783 -15.11 -32.47 7.22
C PHE A 783 -15.63 -32.39 8.67
N GLU A 784 -15.70 -33.52 9.40
CA GLU A 784 -16.04 -33.59 10.83
C GLU A 784 -14.83 -33.92 11.72
N HIS A 785 -13.62 -33.97 11.15
CA HIS A 785 -12.39 -34.15 11.90
C HIS A 785 -12.25 -33.08 13.00
N ARG A 786 -11.77 -33.47 14.18
CA ARG A 786 -11.57 -32.58 15.34
C ARG A 786 -10.10 -32.50 15.71
N ASN A 787 -9.55 -31.29 15.71
CA ASN A 787 -8.17 -31.06 16.13
C ASN A 787 -8.02 -31.12 17.66
N VAL A 788 -6.81 -30.90 18.20
CA VAL A 788 -6.55 -30.92 19.66
C VAL A 788 -7.40 -29.92 20.45
N SER A 789 -7.78 -28.80 19.82
CA SER A 789 -8.69 -27.80 20.42
C SER A 789 -10.17 -28.12 20.22
N ASP A 790 -10.46 -29.27 19.61
CA ASP A 790 -11.79 -29.79 19.35
C ASP A 790 -12.60 -28.93 18.35
N TYR A 791 -11.88 -28.29 17.42
CA TYR A 791 -12.47 -27.53 16.32
C TYR A 791 -12.62 -28.41 15.08
N THR A 792 -13.77 -28.27 14.42
CA THR A 792 -14.03 -28.85 13.09
C THR A 792 -13.59 -27.90 11.98
N PRO A 793 -13.38 -28.38 10.74
CA PRO A 793 -13.20 -27.53 9.58
C PRO A 793 -14.23 -26.41 9.47
N LEU A 794 -15.51 -26.68 9.79
CA LEU A 794 -16.57 -25.67 9.80
C LEU A 794 -16.34 -24.59 10.88
N SER A 795 -15.92 -24.98 12.09
CA SER A 795 -15.68 -24.00 13.15
C SER A 795 -14.46 -23.13 12.85
N LEU A 796 -13.43 -23.69 12.21
CA LEU A 796 -12.25 -22.94 11.74
C LEU A 796 -12.63 -21.97 10.61
N ALA A 797 -13.41 -22.43 9.62
CA ALA A 797 -13.89 -21.57 8.54
C ALA A 797 -14.80 -20.43 9.04
N ALA A 798 -15.68 -20.73 10.01
CA ALA A 798 -16.53 -19.73 10.64
C ALA A 798 -15.73 -18.73 11.49
N SER A 799 -14.67 -19.20 12.16
CA SER A 799 -13.76 -18.35 12.93
C SER A 799 -12.97 -17.39 12.03
N GLY A 800 -12.61 -17.77 10.82
CA GLY A 800 -11.95 -16.90 9.83
C GLY A 800 -12.90 -16.09 8.95
N GLY A 801 -14.21 -16.38 9.00
CA GLY A 801 -15.22 -15.66 8.22
C GLY A 801 -15.29 -16.05 6.74
N TYR A 802 -14.80 -17.23 6.36
CA TYR A 802 -14.72 -17.64 4.94
C TYR A 802 -16.05 -18.19 4.43
N ILE A 803 -16.91 -17.30 3.91
CA ILE A 803 -18.29 -17.59 3.50
C ILE A 803 -18.37 -18.72 2.46
N GLY A 804 -17.51 -18.70 1.44
CA GLY A 804 -17.51 -19.73 0.38
C GLY A 804 -17.26 -21.12 0.96
N ILE A 805 -16.22 -21.25 1.79
CA ILE A 805 -15.88 -22.50 2.50
C ILE A 805 -17.03 -22.95 3.41
N VAL A 806 -17.63 -22.03 4.17
CA VAL A 806 -18.79 -22.36 5.03
C VAL A 806 -19.96 -22.90 4.21
N LYS A 807 -20.26 -22.31 3.04
CA LYS A 807 -21.30 -22.84 2.14
C LYS A 807 -20.97 -24.24 1.64
N ILE A 808 -19.72 -24.46 1.21
CA ILE A 808 -19.26 -25.75 0.69
C ILE A 808 -19.41 -26.83 1.77
N LEU A 809 -18.90 -26.58 2.98
CA LEU A 809 -18.96 -27.55 4.08
C LEU A 809 -20.41 -27.88 4.47
N LEU A 810 -21.28 -26.87 4.59
CA LEU A 810 -22.69 -27.10 4.94
C LEU A 810 -23.47 -27.80 3.82
N ALA A 811 -23.14 -27.54 2.54
CA ALA A 811 -23.72 -28.24 1.40
C ALA A 811 -23.37 -29.74 1.39
N HIS A 812 -22.19 -30.10 1.93
CA HIS A 812 -21.74 -31.49 2.09
C HIS A 812 -22.19 -32.13 3.42
N GLY A 813 -23.03 -31.43 4.21
CA GLY A 813 -23.65 -31.98 5.41
C GLY A 813 -22.87 -31.79 6.70
N ALA A 814 -21.93 -30.83 6.76
CA ALA A 814 -21.24 -30.50 8.00
C ALA A 814 -22.23 -30.05 9.11
N GLU A 815 -21.99 -30.46 10.36
CA GLU A 815 -22.91 -30.19 11.46
C GLU A 815 -22.90 -28.70 11.85
N ILE A 816 -23.94 -27.95 11.46
CA ILE A 816 -24.02 -26.49 11.65
C ILE A 816 -23.93 -26.04 13.11
N ASN A 817 -24.42 -26.86 14.03
CA ASN A 817 -24.39 -26.62 15.47
C ASN A 817 -23.31 -27.44 16.18
N SER A 818 -22.30 -27.93 15.44
CA SER A 818 -21.19 -28.69 16.00
C SER A 818 -20.58 -27.91 17.15
N ARG A 819 -20.45 -28.59 18.30
CA ARG A 819 -19.89 -27.97 19.50
C ARG A 819 -18.51 -28.53 19.73
N THR A 820 -17.55 -27.69 20.10
CA THR A 820 -16.27 -28.19 20.61
C THR A 820 -16.55 -29.07 21.83
N GLY A 821 -16.10 -30.32 21.89
CA GLY A 821 -16.13 -31.13 23.12
C GLY A 821 -15.17 -30.61 24.22
N SER A 822 -14.43 -29.53 23.96
CA SER A 822 -13.81 -28.70 25.01
C SER A 822 -14.85 -28.25 26.04
N LYS A 823 -14.42 -27.95 27.27
CA LYS A 823 -15.31 -27.43 28.35
C LYS A 823 -16.12 -26.18 27.95
N LEU A 824 -15.77 -25.51 26.84
CA LEU A 824 -16.46 -24.31 26.37
C LEU A 824 -17.63 -24.63 25.43
N GLY A 825 -17.65 -25.74 24.70
CA GLY A 825 -18.80 -26.06 23.84
C GLY A 825 -19.13 -24.98 22.80
N ILE A 826 -18.14 -24.31 22.21
CA ILE A 826 -18.38 -23.14 21.33
C ILE A 826 -18.89 -23.63 19.96
N SER A 827 -19.92 -22.98 19.42
CA SER A 827 -20.45 -23.28 18.07
C SER A 827 -19.81 -22.41 16.98
N PRO A 828 -19.88 -22.81 15.69
CA PRO A 828 -19.43 -21.98 14.57
C PRO A 828 -20.04 -20.57 14.58
N LEU A 829 -21.34 -20.45 14.91
CA LEU A 829 -22.03 -19.16 15.03
C LEU A 829 -21.40 -18.27 16.11
N MET A 830 -21.03 -18.85 17.26
CA MET A 830 -20.39 -18.12 18.35
C MET A 830 -18.99 -17.62 17.96
N LEU A 831 -18.20 -18.44 17.26
CA LEU A 831 -16.87 -18.04 16.77
C LEU A 831 -16.98 -16.90 15.75
N ALA A 832 -17.85 -17.04 14.74
CA ALA A 832 -18.09 -16.00 13.75
C ALA A 832 -18.58 -14.69 14.41
N SER A 833 -19.45 -14.80 15.43
CA SER A 833 -19.99 -13.65 16.15
C SER A 833 -18.94 -12.94 17.02
N MET A 834 -18.06 -13.70 17.68
CA MET A 834 -16.97 -13.18 18.51
C MET A 834 -15.94 -12.43 17.66
N ASN A 835 -15.61 -12.96 16.48
CA ASN A 835 -14.62 -12.38 15.58
C ASN A 835 -15.19 -11.26 14.69
N GLY A 836 -16.51 -11.10 14.63
CA GLY A 836 -17.15 -9.98 13.93
C GLY A 836 -17.49 -10.25 12.47
N HIS A 837 -17.58 -11.51 12.05
CA HIS A 837 -17.85 -11.86 10.65
C HIS A 837 -19.35 -11.80 10.33
N THR A 838 -19.89 -10.59 10.15
CA THR A 838 -21.33 -10.32 9.95
C THR A 838 -21.97 -11.15 8.85
N ALA A 839 -21.31 -11.27 7.69
CA ALA A 839 -21.84 -12.04 6.56
C ALA A 839 -21.89 -13.56 6.83
N THR A 840 -20.87 -14.10 7.51
CA THR A 840 -20.84 -15.51 7.94
C THR A 840 -21.88 -15.80 9.02
N VAL A 841 -22.06 -14.88 9.98
CA VAL A 841 -23.14 -14.96 10.98
C VAL A 841 -24.50 -14.98 10.28
N LYS A 842 -24.72 -14.12 9.29
CA LYS A 842 -25.96 -14.10 8.51
C LYS A 842 -26.21 -15.44 7.82
N LEU A 843 -25.20 -15.96 7.11
CA LEU A 843 -25.28 -17.25 6.43
C LEU A 843 -25.61 -18.39 7.40
N LEU A 844 -24.90 -18.50 8.52
CA LEU A 844 -25.14 -19.54 9.52
C LEU A 844 -26.57 -19.47 10.09
N LEU A 845 -27.09 -18.27 10.36
CA LEU A 845 -28.47 -18.09 10.81
C LEU A 845 -29.49 -18.45 9.72
N ASP A 846 -29.23 -18.08 8.47
CA ASP A 846 -30.08 -18.43 7.32
C ASP A 846 -30.12 -19.94 7.08
N MET A 847 -29.05 -20.66 7.43
CA MET A 847 -28.96 -22.12 7.35
C MET A 847 -29.40 -22.85 8.63
N GLY A 848 -29.95 -22.13 9.62
CA GLY A 848 -30.59 -22.73 10.79
C GLY A 848 -29.70 -22.94 12.03
N ALA A 849 -28.61 -22.19 12.17
CA ALA A 849 -27.80 -22.20 13.40
C ALA A 849 -28.63 -21.74 14.61
N ASP A 850 -28.44 -22.39 15.77
CA ASP A 850 -29.13 -22.03 17.01
C ASP A 850 -28.60 -20.71 17.59
N ILE A 851 -29.38 -19.64 17.40
CA ILE A 851 -29.07 -18.28 17.84
C ILE A 851 -28.97 -18.13 19.37
N ASN A 852 -29.67 -18.98 20.12
CA ASN A 852 -29.74 -18.91 21.59
C ASN A 852 -28.94 -20.03 22.27
N ALA A 853 -28.15 -20.78 21.52
CA ALA A 853 -27.22 -21.76 22.07
C ALA A 853 -26.34 -21.12 23.15
N GLN A 854 -26.09 -21.87 24.23
CA GLN A 854 -25.36 -21.37 25.41
C GLN A 854 -24.12 -22.21 25.66
N ILE A 855 -22.98 -21.56 25.88
CA ILE A 855 -21.77 -22.19 26.43
C ILE A 855 -22.08 -22.78 27.81
N GLU A 856 -21.75 -24.05 28.05
CA GLU A 856 -22.14 -24.74 29.28
C GLU A 856 -21.51 -24.13 30.55
N THR A 857 -20.26 -23.67 30.45
CA THR A 857 -19.48 -23.21 31.59
C THR A 857 -19.87 -21.84 32.11
N ASN A 858 -20.21 -20.90 31.22
CA ASN A 858 -20.50 -19.50 31.53
C ASN A 858 -21.86 -19.00 31.02
N ARG A 859 -22.65 -19.85 30.34
CA ARG A 859 -23.94 -19.51 29.73
C ARG A 859 -23.87 -18.39 28.69
N ASN A 860 -22.72 -18.09 28.09
CA ASN A 860 -22.65 -17.06 27.04
C ASN A 860 -23.32 -17.57 25.75
N THR A 861 -24.05 -16.69 25.09
CA THR A 861 -24.62 -16.84 23.73
C THR A 861 -23.77 -16.08 22.71
N ALA A 862 -24.04 -16.31 21.43
CA ALA A 862 -23.45 -15.53 20.33
C ALA A 862 -23.60 -14.01 20.55
N LEU A 863 -24.77 -13.56 21.01
CA LEU A 863 -25.04 -12.15 21.32
C LEU A 863 -24.14 -11.63 22.44
N THR A 864 -24.02 -12.36 23.56
CA THR A 864 -23.15 -11.91 24.67
C THR A 864 -21.68 -11.84 24.27
N LEU A 865 -21.19 -12.76 23.42
CA LEU A 865 -19.82 -12.76 22.93
C LEU A 865 -19.57 -11.58 21.97
N ALA A 866 -20.52 -11.30 21.06
CA ALA A 866 -20.45 -10.16 20.17
C ALA A 866 -20.44 -8.83 20.94
N CYS A 867 -21.23 -8.71 22.01
CA CYS A 867 -21.21 -7.54 22.89
C CYS A 867 -19.91 -7.40 23.68
N PHE A 868 -19.36 -8.52 24.17
CA PHE A 868 -18.09 -8.55 24.90
C PHE A 868 -16.89 -8.12 24.02
N GLN A 869 -16.96 -8.40 22.71
CA GLN A 869 -15.93 -8.02 21.72
C GLN A 869 -16.24 -6.74 20.94
N GLY A 870 -17.33 -6.04 21.24
CA GLY A 870 -17.65 -4.76 20.60
C GLY A 870 -18.15 -4.85 19.14
N ARG A 871 -18.68 -6.00 18.69
CA ARG A 871 -19.08 -6.24 17.29
C ARG A 871 -20.50 -5.72 16.99
N HIS A 872 -20.65 -4.41 16.81
CA HIS A 872 -21.97 -3.76 16.72
C HIS A 872 -22.85 -4.20 15.54
N GLU A 873 -22.28 -4.45 14.35
CA GLU A 873 -23.05 -4.98 13.20
C GLU A 873 -23.61 -6.37 13.46
N VAL A 874 -22.77 -7.27 13.99
CA VAL A 874 -23.17 -8.62 14.41
C VAL A 874 -24.26 -8.55 15.49
N VAL A 875 -24.12 -7.63 16.46
CA VAL A 875 -25.13 -7.40 17.50
C VAL A 875 -26.46 -6.97 16.87
N SER A 876 -26.44 -6.02 15.93
CA SER A 876 -27.66 -5.59 15.23
C SER A 876 -28.34 -6.76 14.52
N LEU A 877 -27.56 -7.54 13.76
CA LEU A 877 -28.05 -8.70 13.01
C LEU A 877 -28.64 -9.78 13.93
N LEU A 878 -27.95 -10.13 15.03
CA LEU A 878 -28.43 -11.13 15.98
C LEU A 878 -29.74 -10.70 16.64
N VAL A 879 -29.86 -9.44 17.04
CA VAL A 879 -31.09 -8.91 17.66
C VAL A 879 -32.23 -8.84 16.65
N GLU A 880 -31.96 -8.46 15.39
CA GLU A 880 -32.94 -8.51 14.30
C GLU A 880 -33.47 -9.92 14.05
N ARG A 881 -32.62 -10.94 14.21
CA ARG A 881 -32.98 -12.36 14.15
C ARG A 881 -33.52 -12.92 15.48
N ARG A 882 -33.97 -12.04 16.39
CA ARG A 882 -34.63 -12.37 17.66
C ARG A 882 -33.74 -13.11 18.67
N ALA A 883 -32.45 -12.81 18.72
CA ALA A 883 -31.60 -13.20 19.84
C ALA A 883 -32.15 -12.62 21.15
N ASN A 884 -32.03 -13.36 22.26
CA ASN A 884 -32.51 -12.89 23.56
C ASN A 884 -31.66 -11.71 24.09
N ILE A 885 -32.17 -10.48 23.91
CA ILE A 885 -31.50 -9.23 24.29
C ILE A 885 -31.29 -9.08 25.81
N GLU A 886 -32.12 -9.75 26.61
CA GLU A 886 -32.07 -9.75 28.09
C GLU A 886 -31.45 -11.04 28.65
N HIS A 887 -30.74 -11.81 27.81
CA HIS A 887 -30.05 -13.01 28.26
C HIS A 887 -29.07 -12.72 29.39
N ARG A 888 -28.91 -13.66 30.32
CA ARG A 888 -27.96 -13.54 31.42
C ARG A 888 -26.91 -14.61 31.35
N ALA A 889 -25.65 -14.17 31.25
CA ALA A 889 -24.51 -15.03 31.49
C ALA A 889 -24.52 -15.55 32.93
N LYS A 890 -23.68 -16.55 33.23
CA LYS A 890 -23.52 -17.13 34.58
C LYS A 890 -23.06 -16.10 35.61
N THR A 891 -22.33 -15.08 35.16
CA THR A 891 -21.95 -13.91 35.97
C THR A 891 -23.17 -13.08 36.38
N GLY A 892 -24.27 -13.17 35.63
CA GLY A 892 -25.48 -12.38 35.78
C GLY A 892 -25.52 -11.13 34.89
N LEU A 893 -24.47 -10.88 34.09
CA LEU A 893 -24.39 -9.76 33.15
C LEU A 893 -25.35 -9.97 31.97
N THR A 894 -26.04 -8.89 31.58
CA THR A 894 -26.81 -8.82 30.33
C THR A 894 -25.90 -8.35 29.18
N PRO A 895 -26.29 -8.53 27.90
CA PRO A 895 -25.57 -7.98 26.76
C PRO A 895 -25.24 -6.48 26.89
N LEU A 896 -26.16 -5.67 27.44
CA LEU A 896 -25.91 -4.24 27.68
C LEU A 896 -24.86 -4.00 28.77
N MET A 897 -24.83 -4.84 29.82
CA MET A 897 -23.82 -4.76 30.87
C MET A 897 -22.43 -5.19 30.38
N GLU A 898 -22.36 -6.18 29.48
CA GLU A 898 -21.10 -6.55 28.82
C GLU A 898 -20.58 -5.40 27.94
N ALA A 899 -21.47 -4.77 27.17
CA ALA A 899 -21.13 -3.57 26.39
C ALA A 899 -20.67 -2.40 27.28
N ALA A 900 -21.32 -2.21 28.43
CA ALA A 900 -20.95 -1.21 29.42
C ALA A 900 -19.61 -1.51 30.10
N SER A 901 -19.21 -2.77 30.22
CA SER A 901 -17.90 -3.18 30.75
C SER A 901 -16.76 -2.83 29.77
N GLY A 902 -16.98 -3.07 28.48
CA GLY A 902 -16.03 -2.78 27.41
C GLY A 902 -16.04 -1.32 26.92
N GLY A 903 -17.10 -0.56 27.20
CA GLY A 903 -17.23 0.83 26.74
C GLY A 903 -17.65 0.97 25.28
N TYR A 904 -18.24 -0.08 24.68
CA TYR A 904 -18.59 -0.12 23.26
C TYR A 904 -19.87 0.66 22.95
N ILE A 905 -19.73 1.97 22.70
CA ILE A 905 -20.86 2.91 22.52
C ILE A 905 -21.86 2.44 21.48
N GLU A 906 -21.39 2.03 20.30
CA GLU A 906 -22.27 1.66 19.20
C GLU A 906 -23.02 0.36 19.48
N VAL A 907 -22.40 -0.60 20.17
CA VAL A 907 -23.10 -1.79 20.68
C VAL A 907 -24.20 -1.38 21.67
N GLY A 908 -23.87 -0.51 22.64
CA GLY A 908 -24.84 0.01 23.60
C GLY A 908 -26.01 0.72 22.93
N ARG A 909 -25.74 1.52 21.89
CA ARG A 909 -26.75 2.26 21.11
C ARG A 909 -27.70 1.28 20.43
N VAL A 910 -27.17 0.31 19.69
CA VAL A 910 -27.96 -0.71 18.99
C VAL A 910 -28.83 -1.49 19.97
N LEU A 911 -28.28 -1.93 21.11
CA LEU A 911 -29.04 -2.66 22.12
C LEU A 911 -30.20 -1.82 22.68
N LEU A 912 -29.94 -0.57 23.04
CA LEU A 912 -30.96 0.33 23.59
C LEU A 912 -32.04 0.70 22.56
N GLU A 913 -31.68 0.87 21.29
CA GLU A 913 -32.63 1.12 20.20
C GLU A 913 -33.50 -0.10 19.90
N LYS A 914 -32.96 -1.31 20.04
CA LYS A 914 -33.69 -2.56 19.85
C LYS A 914 -34.37 -3.06 21.14
N GLY A 915 -34.47 -2.23 22.17
CA GLY A 915 -35.33 -2.46 23.34
C GLY A 915 -34.67 -3.11 24.56
N ALA A 916 -33.35 -3.06 24.69
CA ALA A 916 -32.68 -3.48 25.92
C ALA A 916 -33.08 -2.58 27.10
N ASP A 917 -33.34 -3.18 28.26
CA ASP A 917 -33.70 -2.43 29.46
C ASP A 917 -32.46 -1.74 30.06
N VAL A 918 -32.40 -0.41 29.92
CA VAL A 918 -31.35 0.44 30.49
C VAL A 918 -31.20 0.26 32.01
N ASN A 919 -32.30 -0.11 32.69
CA ASN A 919 -32.37 -0.33 34.12
C ASN A 919 -32.61 -1.81 34.47
N ALA A 920 -32.16 -2.73 33.60
CA ALA A 920 -32.29 -4.17 33.82
C ALA A 920 -31.86 -4.58 35.25
N PRO A 921 -32.49 -5.60 35.86
CA PRO A 921 -32.17 -6.02 37.22
C PRO A 921 -30.66 -6.21 37.42
N PRO A 922 -30.10 -5.68 38.52
CA PRO A 922 -28.66 -5.65 38.70
C PRO A 922 -28.08 -7.07 38.84
N VAL A 923 -26.78 -7.20 38.61
CA VAL A 923 -26.04 -8.45 38.73
C VAL A 923 -26.29 -9.07 40.13
N PRO A 924 -26.73 -10.33 40.26
CA PRO A 924 -27.15 -10.89 41.56
C PRO A 924 -26.06 -10.88 42.64
N SER A 925 -24.79 -11.10 42.26
CA SER A 925 -23.67 -11.24 43.18
C SER A 925 -23.14 -9.90 43.71
N SER A 926 -23.09 -8.89 42.85
CA SER A 926 -22.49 -7.57 43.12
C SER A 926 -23.50 -6.42 43.21
N ARG A 927 -24.73 -6.64 42.75
CA ARG A 927 -25.78 -5.63 42.54
C ARG A 927 -25.37 -4.49 41.60
N ASP A 928 -24.42 -4.71 40.70
CA ASP A 928 -24.03 -3.70 39.71
C ASP A 928 -25.07 -3.60 38.58
N THR A 929 -25.34 -2.38 38.10
CA THR A 929 -26.11 -2.06 36.90
C THR A 929 -25.17 -1.67 35.76
N ALA A 930 -25.69 -1.52 34.54
CA ALA A 930 -24.88 -1.02 33.41
C ALA A 930 -24.19 0.33 33.74
N LEU A 931 -24.90 1.24 34.43
CA LEU A 931 -24.35 2.54 34.81
C LEU A 931 -23.25 2.43 35.87
N THR A 932 -23.38 1.56 36.89
CA THR A 932 -22.32 1.38 37.88
C THR A 932 -21.08 0.73 37.27
N ILE A 933 -21.25 -0.21 36.34
CA ILE A 933 -20.15 -0.86 35.61
C ILE A 933 -19.40 0.17 34.76
N ALA A 934 -20.11 0.93 33.92
CA ALA A 934 -19.50 1.95 33.05
C ALA A 934 -18.78 3.04 33.87
N ALA A 935 -19.35 3.45 35.01
CA ALA A 935 -18.76 4.46 35.87
C ALA A 935 -17.51 3.96 36.63
N ASP A 936 -17.48 2.70 37.06
CA ASP A 936 -16.29 2.07 37.68
C ASP A 936 -15.12 1.96 36.68
N LYS A 937 -15.44 1.68 35.41
CA LYS A 937 -14.47 1.55 34.31
C LYS A 937 -14.04 2.86 33.67
N GLY A 938 -14.80 3.95 33.86
CA GLY A 938 -14.45 5.28 33.35
C GLY A 938 -14.97 5.59 31.95
N HIS A 939 -15.95 4.84 31.46
CA HIS A 939 -16.46 4.96 30.08
C HIS A 939 -17.43 6.13 29.94
N GLN A 940 -16.91 7.37 29.92
CA GLN A 940 -17.70 8.61 29.92
C GLN A 940 -18.80 8.65 28.85
N LYS A 941 -18.45 8.38 27.59
CA LYS A 941 -19.43 8.40 26.48
C LYS A 941 -20.53 7.34 26.69
N PHE A 942 -20.20 6.20 27.29
CA PHE A 942 -21.16 5.13 27.55
C PHE A 942 -22.08 5.50 28.71
N CYS A 943 -21.53 6.13 29.76
CA CYS A 943 -22.32 6.72 30.84
C CYS A 943 -23.33 7.75 30.29
N ASP A 944 -22.91 8.63 29.37
CA ASP A 944 -23.80 9.64 28.79
C ASP A 944 -24.91 9.01 27.94
N LEU A 945 -24.57 7.97 27.16
CA LEU A 945 -25.56 7.18 26.45
C LEU A 945 -26.59 6.55 27.39
N LEU A 946 -26.17 5.93 28.50
CA LEU A 946 -27.09 5.35 29.47
C LEU A 946 -27.97 6.42 30.14
N LEU A 947 -27.38 7.55 30.54
CA LEU A 947 -28.08 8.64 31.22
C LEU A 947 -29.11 9.32 30.31
N SER A 948 -28.74 9.60 29.06
CA SER A 948 -29.66 10.16 28.06
C SER A 948 -30.83 9.23 27.73
N ARG A 949 -30.67 7.91 27.95
CA ARG A 949 -31.72 6.89 27.78
C ARG A 949 -32.45 6.54 29.10
N GLY A 950 -32.26 7.34 30.16
CA GLY A 950 -33.04 7.23 31.40
C GLY A 950 -32.48 6.25 32.44
N ALA A 951 -31.17 6.00 32.44
CA ALA A 951 -30.53 5.25 33.52
C ALA A 951 -30.70 5.94 34.88
N ILE A 952 -31.06 5.17 35.91
CA ILE A 952 -31.22 5.69 37.27
C ILE A 952 -29.86 6.07 37.84
N VAL A 953 -29.67 7.36 38.15
CA VAL A 953 -28.40 7.93 38.64
C VAL A 953 -28.04 7.43 40.04
N GLU A 954 -29.02 7.37 40.94
CA GLU A 954 -28.83 7.03 42.36
C GLU A 954 -28.97 5.53 42.66
N VAL A 955 -28.42 4.69 41.77
CA VAL A 955 -28.31 3.24 41.99
C VAL A 955 -27.17 2.91 42.96
N ARG A 956 -27.29 1.77 43.66
CA ARG A 956 -26.29 1.32 44.62
C ARG A 956 -25.96 -0.15 44.42
N ASN A 957 -24.67 -0.43 44.31
CA ASN A 957 -24.19 -1.81 44.31
C ASN A 957 -24.22 -2.42 45.73
N LYS A 958 -23.75 -3.67 45.88
CA LYS A 958 -23.77 -4.41 47.15
C LYS A 958 -22.94 -3.74 48.25
N LYS A 959 -21.95 -2.94 47.89
CA LYS A 959 -21.13 -2.15 48.83
C LYS A 959 -21.78 -0.82 49.19
N GLY A 960 -22.93 -0.48 48.59
CA GLY A 960 -23.62 0.79 48.79
C GLY A 960 -23.06 1.93 47.92
N SER A 961 -22.10 1.64 47.04
CA SER A 961 -21.45 2.63 46.18
C SER A 961 -22.37 3.08 45.04
N THR A 962 -22.48 4.39 44.86
CA THR A 962 -23.16 5.03 43.71
C THR A 962 -22.25 5.08 42.48
N PRO A 963 -22.77 5.31 41.26
CA PRO A 963 -21.93 5.53 40.08
C PRO A 963 -20.90 6.65 40.29
N LEU A 964 -21.30 7.75 40.94
CA LEU A 964 -20.40 8.87 41.20
C LEU A 964 -19.29 8.49 42.18
N TRP A 965 -19.63 7.71 43.21
CA TRP A 965 -18.64 7.17 44.14
C TRP A 965 -17.64 6.25 43.44
N LEU A 966 -18.11 5.38 42.52
CA LEU A 966 -17.25 4.46 41.77
C LEU A 966 -16.31 5.23 40.82
N ALA A 967 -16.83 6.21 40.09
CA ALA A 967 -16.03 7.09 39.23
C ALA A 967 -14.96 7.85 40.02
N ALA A 968 -15.31 8.37 41.20
CA ALA A 968 -14.38 9.07 42.08
C ALA A 968 -13.30 8.16 42.67
N ASN A 969 -13.66 6.92 43.01
CA ASN A 969 -12.71 5.90 43.46
C ASN A 969 -11.77 5.44 42.33
N GLY A 970 -12.26 5.41 41.08
CA GLY A 970 -11.50 5.10 39.87
C GLY A 970 -10.63 6.26 39.35
N GLY A 971 -10.94 7.50 39.73
CA GLY A 971 -10.21 8.70 39.30
C GLY A 971 -10.73 9.31 37.99
N HIS A 972 -11.91 8.90 37.54
CA HIS A 972 -12.50 9.27 36.25
C HIS A 972 -13.21 10.63 36.34
N LEU A 973 -12.43 11.72 36.25
CA LEU A 973 -12.91 13.10 36.45
C LEU A 973 -14.09 13.45 35.53
N GLU A 974 -13.98 13.08 34.26
CA GLU A 974 -14.96 13.40 33.22
C GLU A 974 -16.31 12.70 33.49
N VAL A 975 -16.25 11.46 34.00
CA VAL A 975 -17.44 10.72 34.45
C VAL A 975 -18.04 11.36 35.70
N CYS A 976 -17.22 11.80 36.66
CA CYS A 976 -17.70 12.50 37.84
C CYS A 976 -18.44 13.81 37.46
N GLN A 977 -17.88 14.58 36.54
CA GLN A 977 -18.49 15.80 36.01
C GLN A 977 -19.82 15.51 35.32
N LEU A 978 -19.85 14.49 34.47
CA LEU A 978 -21.05 14.07 33.76
C LEU A 978 -22.15 13.67 34.74
N LEU A 979 -21.88 12.79 35.70
CA LEU A 979 -22.86 12.32 36.68
C LEU A 979 -23.41 13.48 37.53
N ALA A 980 -22.58 14.45 37.90
CA ALA A 980 -23.05 15.65 38.61
C ALA A 980 -23.96 16.55 37.77
N ARG A 981 -23.75 16.64 36.45
CA ARG A 981 -24.69 17.34 35.55
C ARG A 981 -26.06 16.67 35.54
N TYR A 982 -26.11 15.35 35.68
CA TYR A 982 -27.34 14.57 35.87
C TYR A 982 -27.79 14.49 37.34
N SER A 983 -27.41 15.46 38.17
CA SER A 983 -27.86 15.60 39.57
C SER A 983 -27.49 14.45 40.51
N ALA A 984 -26.36 13.76 40.27
CA ALA A 984 -25.84 12.78 41.22
C ALA A 984 -25.46 13.43 42.57
N ASP A 985 -25.75 12.74 43.68
CA ASP A 985 -25.40 13.21 45.03
C ASP A 985 -23.88 13.15 45.26
N VAL A 986 -23.25 14.32 45.18
CA VAL A 986 -21.81 14.54 45.44
C VAL A 986 -21.38 14.20 46.87
N ASN A 987 -22.31 14.13 47.82
CA ASN A 987 -22.03 13.75 49.21
C ASN A 987 -22.34 12.28 49.51
N SER A 988 -22.72 11.50 48.48
CA SER A 988 -23.11 10.10 48.68
C SER A 988 -22.01 9.27 49.33
N GLN A 989 -22.44 8.33 50.17
CA GLN A 989 -21.56 7.44 50.93
C GLN A 989 -21.86 5.98 50.62
N ASP A 990 -20.83 5.14 50.68
CA ASP A 990 -20.97 3.68 50.66
C ASP A 990 -21.52 3.13 52.00
N ASN A 991 -21.69 1.81 52.11
CA ASN A 991 -22.16 1.16 53.34
C ASN A 991 -21.19 1.31 54.51
N ARG A 992 -19.93 1.69 54.26
CA ARG A 992 -18.89 1.94 55.26
C ARG A 992 -18.79 3.42 55.65
N LYS A 993 -19.73 4.26 55.18
CA LYS A 993 -19.74 5.71 55.40
C LYS A 993 -18.55 6.44 54.76
N VAL A 994 -17.94 5.84 53.73
CA VAL A 994 -16.89 6.49 52.93
C VAL A 994 -17.57 7.37 51.88
N SER A 995 -17.37 8.67 51.94
CA SER A 995 -17.91 9.61 50.94
C SER A 995 -17.18 9.56 49.60
N VAL A 996 -17.80 10.11 48.55
CA VAL A 996 -17.18 10.30 47.22
C VAL A 996 -15.80 10.96 47.34
N LEU A 997 -15.70 12.01 48.17
CA LEU A 997 -14.44 12.73 48.40
C LEU A 997 -13.38 11.86 49.12
N MET A 998 -13.78 11.10 50.15
CA MET A 998 -12.86 10.18 50.85
C MET A 998 -12.35 9.07 49.93
N ALA A 999 -13.19 8.58 49.00
CA ALA A 999 -12.80 7.56 48.04
C ALA A 999 -11.72 8.06 47.08
N ALA A 1000 -11.84 9.31 46.60
CA ALA A 1000 -10.83 9.95 45.75
C ALA A 1000 -9.51 10.18 46.51
N PHE A 1001 -9.55 10.56 47.80
CA PHE A 1001 -8.36 10.70 48.64
C PHE A 1001 -7.58 9.39 48.78
N ARG A 1002 -8.30 8.31 49.11
CA ARG A 1002 -7.71 6.99 49.38
C ARG A 1002 -6.85 6.46 48.22
N LYS A 1003 -7.13 6.92 46.98
CA LYS A 1003 -6.43 6.48 45.77
C LYS A 1003 -5.53 7.56 45.14
N GLY A 1004 -5.50 8.77 45.69
CA GLY A 1004 -4.55 9.80 45.28
C GLY A 1004 -4.97 10.57 44.02
N HIS A 1005 -6.26 10.62 43.69
CA HIS A 1005 -6.76 11.18 42.43
C HIS A 1005 -6.85 12.72 42.47
N VAL A 1006 -5.69 13.40 42.39
CA VAL A 1006 -5.55 14.86 42.62
C VAL A 1006 -6.51 15.72 41.79
N LYS A 1007 -6.67 15.43 40.49
CA LYS A 1007 -7.57 16.18 39.60
C LYS A 1007 -9.04 16.05 40.02
N THR A 1008 -9.46 14.82 40.30
CA THR A 1008 -10.81 14.49 40.76
C THR A 1008 -11.10 15.10 42.12
N VAL A 1009 -10.14 15.04 43.05
CA VAL A 1009 -10.21 15.72 44.36
C VAL A 1009 -10.40 17.23 44.19
N LYS A 1010 -9.58 17.89 43.37
CA LYS A 1010 -9.66 19.33 43.12
C LYS A 1010 -11.02 19.76 42.58
N TRP A 1011 -11.66 18.89 41.80
CA TRP A 1011 -13.00 19.14 41.29
C TRP A 1011 -14.09 18.87 42.35
N ILE A 1012 -14.07 17.71 43.01
CA ILE A 1012 -15.06 17.32 44.03
C ILE A 1012 -15.12 18.35 45.17
N VAL A 1013 -13.97 18.81 45.67
CA VAL A 1013 -13.87 19.78 46.78
C VAL A 1013 -14.63 21.08 46.51
N ARG A 1014 -14.80 21.47 45.23
CA ARG A 1014 -15.56 22.67 44.85
C ARG A 1014 -17.07 22.46 44.81
N HIS A 1015 -17.54 21.22 44.83
CA HIS A 1015 -18.94 20.86 44.63
C HIS A 1015 -19.57 20.16 45.84
N VAL A 1016 -18.79 19.51 46.70
CA VAL A 1016 -19.31 18.91 47.93
C VAL A 1016 -19.80 19.96 48.91
N THR A 1017 -20.85 19.62 49.64
CA THR A 1017 -21.40 20.46 50.72
C THR A 1017 -21.12 19.89 52.10
N GLN A 1018 -20.65 18.64 52.18
CA GLN A 1018 -20.23 17.98 53.42
C GLN A 1018 -18.79 17.51 53.32
N PHE A 1019 -17.96 17.97 54.25
CA PHE A 1019 -16.57 17.57 54.33
C PHE A 1019 -16.37 16.45 55.38
N PRO A 1020 -15.49 15.47 55.10
CA PRO A 1020 -14.98 14.53 56.09
C PRO A 1020 -14.36 15.24 57.31
N SER A 1021 -14.33 14.54 58.47
CA SER A 1021 -13.55 15.04 59.61
C SER A 1021 -12.05 15.13 59.28
N GLU A 1022 -11.31 16.00 59.96
CA GLU A 1022 -9.84 16.10 59.81
C GLU A 1022 -9.16 14.76 60.10
N SER A 1023 -9.62 14.04 61.14
CA SER A 1023 -9.11 12.71 61.48
C SER A 1023 -9.37 11.67 60.39
N ASP A 1024 -10.53 11.70 59.74
CA ASP A 1024 -10.83 10.78 58.64
C ASP A 1024 -10.04 11.15 57.39
N SER A 1025 -9.95 12.44 57.05
CA SER A 1025 -9.17 12.95 55.91
C SER A 1025 -7.70 12.56 56.04
N ALA A 1026 -7.08 12.83 57.20
CA ALA A 1026 -5.70 12.45 57.48
C ALA A 1026 -5.50 10.93 57.40
N ARG A 1027 -6.41 10.13 57.96
CA ARG A 1027 -6.34 8.66 57.91
C ARG A 1027 -6.42 8.11 56.48
N PHE A 1028 -7.26 8.66 55.62
CA PHE A 1028 -7.38 8.18 54.23
C PHE A 1028 -6.21 8.67 53.36
N ILE A 1029 -5.75 9.91 53.56
CA ILE A 1029 -4.59 10.46 52.84
C ILE A 1029 -3.29 9.73 53.24
N SER A 1030 -3.13 9.37 54.52
CA SER A 1030 -1.94 8.63 55.00
C SER A 1030 -1.83 7.20 54.48
N THR A 1031 -2.85 6.68 53.76
CA THR A 1031 -2.75 5.37 53.10
C THR A 1031 -2.05 5.44 51.74
N LEU A 1032 -1.72 6.65 51.26
CA LEU A 1032 -0.96 6.86 50.03
C LEU A 1032 0.53 6.66 50.28
N LEU A 1033 1.20 5.92 49.38
CA LEU A 1033 2.65 5.66 49.47
C LEU A 1033 3.51 6.80 48.87
N ASN A 1034 2.88 7.79 48.23
CA ASN A 1034 3.58 8.85 47.51
C ASN A 1034 3.42 10.21 48.22
N ASP A 1035 4.51 10.68 48.83
CA ASP A 1035 4.58 11.92 49.60
C ASP A 1035 4.20 13.16 48.77
N LYS A 1036 4.52 13.20 47.46
CA LYS A 1036 4.17 14.34 46.59
C LYS A 1036 2.66 14.42 46.35
N VAL A 1037 2.02 13.28 46.13
CA VAL A 1037 0.56 13.20 45.94
C VAL A 1037 -0.17 13.52 47.24
N GLN A 1038 0.32 12.98 48.35
CA GLN A 1038 -0.16 13.28 49.70
C GLN A 1038 -0.10 14.78 50.00
N ASN A 1039 1.06 15.43 49.77
CA ASN A 1039 1.23 16.86 49.99
C ASN A 1039 0.34 17.70 49.06
N SER A 1040 0.14 17.27 47.81
CA SER A 1040 -0.75 17.95 46.87
C SER A 1040 -2.21 17.92 47.32
N ILE A 1041 -2.69 16.78 47.85
CA ILE A 1041 -4.06 16.63 48.36
C ILE A 1041 -4.24 17.45 49.64
N PHE A 1042 -3.27 17.42 50.57
CA PHE A 1042 -3.30 18.27 51.76
C PHE A 1042 -3.31 19.76 51.39
N TYR A 1043 -2.50 20.17 50.41
CA TYR A 1043 -2.47 21.54 49.92
C TYR A 1043 -3.83 21.95 49.32
N ILE A 1044 -4.45 21.11 48.49
CA ILE A 1044 -5.77 21.39 47.93
C ILE A 1044 -6.82 21.58 49.03
N LEU A 1045 -6.80 20.72 50.06
CA LEU A 1045 -7.72 20.87 51.20
C LEU A 1045 -7.46 22.14 51.99
N ASN A 1046 -6.19 22.47 52.27
CA ASN A 1046 -5.81 23.67 53.00
C ASN A 1046 -6.15 24.97 52.24
N VAL A 1047 -6.01 24.98 50.91
CA VAL A 1047 -6.33 26.15 50.07
C VAL A 1047 -7.84 26.34 49.93
N CYS A 1048 -8.60 25.25 49.76
CA CYS A 1048 -10.04 25.31 49.61
C CYS A 1048 -10.78 25.41 50.96
N PHE A 1049 -10.09 25.25 52.09
CA PHE A 1049 -10.66 25.33 53.45
C PHE A 1049 -9.79 26.18 54.40
N PRO A 1050 -9.87 27.52 54.38
CA PRO A 1050 -8.97 28.38 55.15
C PRO A 1050 -9.30 28.55 56.65
N SER A 1051 -10.21 27.76 57.25
CA SER A 1051 -10.64 28.06 58.63
C SER A 1051 -11.11 26.85 59.44
N THR A 1052 -10.14 26.14 60.04
CA THR A 1052 -10.04 25.96 61.51
C THR A 1052 -8.64 25.44 61.88
N THR A 1053 -7.75 26.36 62.30
CA THR A 1053 -6.82 26.19 63.43
C THR A 1053 -5.78 25.03 63.41
N THR A 1054 -4.57 25.36 62.94
CA THR A 1054 -3.21 24.90 63.40
C THR A 1054 -2.62 23.57 62.88
N ARG A 1055 -1.43 23.73 62.26
CA ARG A 1055 -0.31 22.76 62.03
C ARG A 1055 -0.58 21.56 61.11
N PHE A 1056 -0.21 21.74 59.84
CA PHE A 1056 0.60 20.77 59.09
C PHE A 1056 1.95 21.39 58.74
#